data_AF-A0AAV6GJU1-F1
#
_entry.id   AF-A0AAV6GJU1-F1
#
_cell.length_a   1.000
_cell.length_b   1.000
_cell.length_c   1.000
_cell.angle_alpha   90.00
_cell.angle_beta   90.00
_cell.angle_gamma   90.00
#
_symmetry.space_group_name_H-M   'P 1'
#
loop_
_entity.id
_entity.type
_entity.pdbx_description
1 polymer ?
#
loop_
_entity_poly.entity_id
_entity_poly.type
_entity_poly.pdbx_seq_one_letter_code
_entity_poly.pdbx_strand_id
1 'polypeptide(L)'
;MEHGSSADMLLRCYYDKLCSLTPLDCPSFKTELNLLLDELISENYSNNVTRDNIRSEDVCRLLLKASQLVPFSQEHLVLKLCQLVSQLFNQLQVSMDTQTLHCLVSYYIQALQTCSLWTHADILLALSSLLCGNGSSCQQHLSDLLGQKGILVICSAPNQADIELRSAAIHCMANLCLGTPGQPYLEEPYREICFRTFLQTLQSPKPPGAEDLVFCTLLQNSLKGMQCLLNGVKWKPGHGDDLGFLLAVLKKLMFYGLPGMVVEMPKILYPAPLPQYDVPFPKVSEETMPTKPGGNKKKKPRGNVQKAHIEGKWVLKEDSGEDQQELELRQGGGRNPKQMIGNWSQKPSHYQLSWRSSESEYSDTEGGINAKLRLYQMRVRQGSLHCFLSLVKCVDKRVLFGYWSAFIPDTPAIGGPPSLTFLTVVLKDPSPKVRAGSLQVLSSLLEGSRLFLSAAEDTSTPRQAFTSFSATLASSLRELHRSLLLALMAESSSQTLTQVIKCVAHLVCNTPYHRLRPGLLSPIWKQIQQYVHHRDVNVRVSSLTLLGALVSAQAPLPEIQQLLQQPAKTSGDVGFPHEAHMCQNWRQQRSLEEGHWLYGEEGICWLLRLCVCVVTQPREDNSDSGTIPFHLSPNLLEPSPVRLEALQVLAHLVKGYFFLTQEWLLELCQVSACCLREQDSSVQLHGTKLLEELGTSIIQQYRTEEKIQESTKHVPLCKVIQFWSEVLSGPLTTALQNEKHPTLQTSACDTLSSILPQAFRKLPEKTQMLCVTMLLGLTYSENSLVKAASVRALGVYVLFPGLSEDVMFMMDSASVILTALEDHSPNVRAKAAWSLGNLTDAIIVNRENVVIDFQKELTSGLLFKLVKSSIQAAKDKDRVKSNAVRALGNLLHLLQPQQLKQPGFEELLEQAMCVLVDTVQSDATMKVRWNACYALGNAFKNPALPLGTASWSAEAYSALSCVVVSCKNFKKRRTKRREEKIVFRTG
;
A
#
# COMPACT_ATOMS: atom_id res chain seq x y z
N MET A 1 -33.93 -22.71 36.94
CA MET A 1 -32.77 -23.35 37.59
C MET A 1 -31.85 -23.81 36.47
N GLU A 2 -30.82 -23.03 36.18
CA GLU A 2 -29.87 -23.36 35.12
C GLU A 2 -28.70 -24.13 35.73
N HIS A 3 -28.36 -25.28 35.15
CA HIS A 3 -27.19 -26.03 35.56
C HIS A 3 -25.93 -25.34 35.02
N GLY A 4 -25.30 -24.52 35.87
CA GLY A 4 -23.94 -24.04 35.63
C GLY A 4 -22.98 -25.22 35.43
N SER A 5 -22.09 -25.08 34.44
CA SER A 5 -21.06 -26.07 34.15
C SER A 5 -20.18 -26.36 35.37
N SER A 6 -19.76 -27.61 35.55
CA SER A 6 -18.94 -28.08 36.68
C SER A 6 -17.63 -27.28 36.89
N ALA A 7 -17.15 -26.56 35.87
CA ALA A 7 -15.97 -25.71 35.95
C ALA A 7 -16.20 -24.36 36.64
N ASP A 8 -17.40 -23.76 36.53
CA ASP A 8 -17.74 -22.44 37.12
C ASP A 8 -17.88 -22.52 38.66
N MET A 9 -18.09 -23.74 39.18
CA MET A 9 -18.08 -24.04 40.62
C MET A 9 -16.66 -24.11 41.21
N LEU A 10 -15.63 -24.40 40.40
CA LEU A 10 -14.31 -24.78 40.90
C LEU A 10 -13.52 -23.57 41.44
N LEU A 11 -13.35 -22.51 40.64
CA LEU A 11 -12.70 -21.28 41.11
C LEU A 11 -13.49 -20.57 42.22
N ARG A 12 -14.83 -20.67 42.21
CA ARG A 12 -15.66 -20.16 43.31
C ARG A 12 -15.46 -20.96 44.60
N CYS A 13 -15.40 -22.29 44.52
CA CYS A 13 -15.07 -23.14 45.67
C CYS A 13 -13.69 -22.79 46.25
N TYR A 14 -12.67 -22.60 45.42
CA TYR A 14 -11.35 -22.15 45.89
C TYR A 14 -11.39 -20.74 46.48
N TYR A 15 -12.16 -19.81 45.89
CA TYR A 15 -12.38 -18.47 46.46
C TYR A 15 -13.08 -18.52 47.82
N ASP A 16 -14.10 -19.37 47.99
CA ASP A 16 -14.83 -19.54 49.24
C ASP A 16 -13.95 -20.18 50.32
N LYS A 17 -13.13 -21.19 49.97
CA LYS A 17 -12.08 -21.75 50.84
C LYS A 17 -11.11 -20.64 51.28
N LEU A 18 -10.58 -19.84 50.36
CA LEU A 18 -9.72 -18.68 50.69
C LEU A 18 -10.46 -17.65 51.55
N CYS A 19 -11.78 -17.49 51.39
CA CYS A 19 -12.59 -16.61 52.24
C CYS A 19 -12.82 -17.15 53.67
N SER A 20 -12.84 -18.47 53.86
CA SER A 20 -12.91 -19.08 55.20
C SER A 20 -11.62 -18.97 56.01
N LEU A 21 -10.48 -18.72 55.35
CA LEU A 21 -9.21 -18.49 56.05
C LEU A 21 -9.19 -17.14 56.76
N THR A 22 -8.93 -17.17 58.08
CA THR A 22 -8.69 -15.99 58.90
C THR A 22 -7.19 -15.76 59.11
N PRO A 23 -6.65 -14.54 58.88
CA PRO A 23 -5.24 -14.27 59.12
C PRO A 23 -4.92 -14.35 60.61
N LEU A 24 -4.27 -15.44 61.01
CA LEU A 24 -3.78 -15.71 62.35
C LEU A 24 -2.32 -16.15 62.26
N ASP A 25 -1.48 -15.74 63.22
CA ASP A 25 -0.07 -16.16 63.31
C ASP A 25 0.10 -17.63 63.79
N CYS A 26 -0.76 -18.52 63.28
CA CYS A 26 -0.76 -19.95 63.58
C CYS A 26 -0.09 -20.74 62.45
N PRO A 27 0.75 -21.76 62.75
CA PRO A 27 1.34 -22.64 61.73
C PRO A 27 0.32 -23.37 60.84
N SER A 28 -0.90 -23.62 61.34
CA SER A 28 -1.97 -24.28 60.57
C SER A 28 -2.41 -23.43 59.36
N PHE A 29 -2.70 -22.15 59.58
CA PHE A 29 -3.10 -21.20 58.53
C PHE A 29 -2.10 -21.15 57.37
N LYS A 30 -0.79 -21.11 57.69
CA LYS A 30 0.27 -21.07 56.68
C LYS A 30 0.34 -22.36 55.86
N THR A 31 0.13 -23.50 56.52
CA THR A 31 0.13 -24.82 55.86
C THR A 31 -1.09 -24.98 54.95
N GLU A 32 -2.26 -24.55 55.41
CA GLU A 32 -3.52 -24.62 54.66
C GLU A 32 -3.51 -23.69 53.44
N LEU A 33 -3.07 -22.44 53.60
CA LEU A 33 -2.89 -21.50 52.49
C LEU A 33 -1.84 -22.01 51.48
N ASN A 34 -0.75 -22.64 51.95
CA ASN A 34 0.25 -23.24 51.08
C ASN A 34 -0.36 -24.35 50.20
N LEU A 35 -1.13 -25.26 50.80
CA LEU A 35 -1.79 -26.36 50.09
C LEU A 35 -2.83 -25.86 49.09
N LEU A 36 -3.66 -24.87 49.46
CA LEU A 36 -4.65 -24.28 48.55
C LEU A 36 -4.01 -23.56 47.37
N LEU A 37 -2.87 -22.89 47.59
CA LEU A 37 -2.09 -22.32 46.50
C LEU A 37 -1.54 -23.43 45.60
N ASP A 38 -0.97 -24.52 46.14
CA ASP A 38 -0.47 -25.67 45.37
C ASP A 38 -1.58 -26.38 44.55
N GLU A 39 -2.77 -26.54 45.12
CA GLU A 39 -3.95 -27.06 44.41
C GLU A 39 -4.27 -26.18 43.18
N LEU A 40 -4.51 -24.88 43.38
CA LEU A 40 -4.74 -23.89 42.31
C LEU A 40 -3.58 -23.79 41.30
N ILE A 41 -2.36 -24.05 41.75
CA ILE A 41 -1.14 -24.10 40.96
C ILE A 41 -1.16 -25.32 40.03
N SER A 42 -1.69 -26.46 40.46
CA SER A 42 -1.78 -27.71 39.66
C SER A 42 -3.03 -27.87 38.76
N GLU A 43 -4.12 -27.16 39.05
CA GLU A 43 -5.46 -27.31 38.46
C GLU A 43 -5.59 -26.99 36.97
N ASN A 44 -6.02 -27.91 36.08
CA ASN A 44 -5.90 -27.78 34.62
C ASN A 44 -6.91 -26.86 33.89
N TYR A 45 -6.49 -25.62 33.62
CA TYR A 45 -7.29 -24.60 32.93
C TYR A 45 -7.21 -24.62 31.38
N SER A 46 -6.28 -25.37 30.78
CA SER A 46 -6.04 -25.34 29.31
C SER A 46 -7.06 -26.15 28.48
N ASN A 47 -7.89 -26.94 29.15
CA ASN A 47 -8.96 -27.68 28.49
C ASN A 47 -10.01 -26.68 27.94
N ASN A 48 -10.39 -26.77 26.67
CA ASN A 48 -11.29 -25.76 26.07
C ASN A 48 -12.64 -25.69 26.82
N VAL A 49 -13.08 -26.82 27.40
CA VAL A 49 -14.33 -26.93 28.18
C VAL A 49 -14.25 -26.18 29.53
N THR A 50 -13.08 -26.12 30.18
CA THR A 50 -12.92 -25.32 31.42
C THR A 50 -12.76 -23.85 31.09
N ARG A 51 -11.99 -23.52 30.04
CA ARG A 51 -11.66 -22.14 29.67
C ARG A 51 -12.89 -21.27 29.34
N ASP A 52 -13.84 -21.78 28.55
CA ASP A 52 -15.02 -20.99 28.13
C ASP A 52 -16.04 -20.78 29.27
N ASN A 53 -15.89 -21.49 30.40
CA ASN A 53 -16.77 -21.40 31.57
C ASN A 53 -16.22 -20.53 32.70
N ILE A 54 -14.96 -20.06 32.62
CA ILE A 54 -14.33 -19.28 33.69
C ILE A 54 -14.53 -17.78 33.44
N ARG A 55 -15.27 -17.11 34.31
CA ARG A 55 -15.47 -15.65 34.25
C ARG A 55 -14.22 -14.91 34.73
N SER A 56 -13.82 -13.87 33.99
CA SER A 56 -12.67 -13.01 34.37
C SER A 56 -12.84 -12.35 35.74
N GLU A 57 -14.07 -12.02 36.13
CA GLU A 57 -14.41 -11.48 37.46
C GLU A 57 -14.02 -12.42 38.61
N ASP A 58 -14.26 -13.73 38.46
CA ASP A 58 -14.01 -14.70 39.54
C ASP A 58 -12.50 -14.95 39.71
N VAL A 59 -11.73 -14.91 38.61
CA VAL A 59 -10.26 -14.90 38.66
C VAL A 59 -9.74 -13.63 39.37
N CYS A 60 -10.31 -12.47 39.07
CA CYS A 60 -9.95 -11.20 39.71
C CYS A 60 -10.20 -11.22 41.23
N ARG A 61 -11.38 -11.70 41.66
CA ARG A 61 -11.73 -11.88 43.08
C ARG A 61 -10.78 -12.83 43.80
N LEU A 62 -10.46 -13.98 43.19
CA LEU A 62 -9.54 -14.97 43.75
C LEU A 62 -8.14 -14.42 43.95
N LEU A 63 -7.59 -13.71 42.94
CA LEU A 63 -6.26 -13.11 43.04
C LEU A 63 -6.20 -11.99 44.08
N LEU A 64 -7.23 -11.14 44.17
CA LEU A 64 -7.34 -10.14 45.23
C LEU A 64 -7.31 -10.80 46.61
N LYS A 65 -8.16 -11.81 46.85
CA LYS A 65 -8.23 -12.49 48.15
C LYS A 65 -6.92 -13.21 48.49
N ALA A 66 -6.28 -13.87 47.52
CA ALA A 66 -4.97 -14.48 47.72
C ALA A 66 -3.90 -13.45 48.09
N SER A 67 -3.85 -12.29 47.41
CA SER A 67 -2.90 -11.21 47.74
C SER A 67 -3.10 -10.60 49.13
N GLN A 68 -4.33 -10.61 49.66
CA GLN A 68 -4.63 -10.17 51.03
C GLN A 68 -4.20 -11.18 52.10
N LEU A 69 -4.08 -12.46 51.76
CA LEU A 69 -3.77 -13.55 52.69
C LEU A 69 -2.29 -13.90 52.76
N VAL A 70 -1.50 -13.55 51.73
CA VAL A 70 -0.07 -13.85 51.64
C VAL A 70 0.74 -12.67 52.21
N PRO A 71 1.34 -12.79 53.42
CA PRO A 71 2.17 -11.73 53.98
C PRO A 71 3.58 -11.73 53.37
N PHE A 72 4.16 -10.54 53.21
CA PHE A 72 5.53 -10.39 52.69
C PHE A 72 6.62 -11.08 53.53
N SER A 73 6.34 -11.39 54.81
CA SER A 73 7.24 -12.15 55.68
C SER A 73 7.31 -13.66 55.35
N GLN A 74 6.56 -14.13 54.35
CA GLN A 74 6.53 -15.53 53.90
C GLN A 74 6.87 -15.60 52.40
N GLU A 75 8.12 -15.31 52.07
CA GLU A 75 8.64 -15.19 50.69
C GLU A 75 8.26 -16.38 49.78
N HIS A 76 8.28 -17.61 50.28
CA HIS A 76 7.85 -18.79 49.52
C HIS A 76 6.37 -18.75 49.09
N LEU A 77 5.47 -18.18 49.91
CA LEU A 77 4.06 -17.99 49.54
C LEU A 77 3.91 -16.85 48.53
N VAL A 78 4.73 -15.81 48.62
CA VAL A 78 4.79 -14.73 47.61
C VAL A 78 5.17 -15.31 46.24
N LEU A 79 6.17 -16.20 46.19
CA LEU A 79 6.56 -16.88 44.94
C LEU A 79 5.45 -17.77 44.37
N LYS A 80 4.70 -18.49 45.22
CA LYS A 80 3.51 -19.26 44.77
C LYS A 80 2.42 -18.34 44.20
N LEU A 81 2.17 -17.19 44.81
CA LEU A 81 1.25 -16.20 44.25
C LEU A 81 1.74 -15.64 42.91
N CYS A 82 3.06 -15.42 42.75
CA CYS A 82 3.67 -15.00 41.48
C CYS A 82 3.45 -16.05 40.37
N GLN A 83 3.62 -17.33 40.70
CA GLN A 83 3.38 -18.45 39.80
C GLN A 83 1.92 -18.53 39.39
N LEU A 84 0.99 -18.46 40.36
CA LEU A 84 -0.45 -18.49 40.14
C LEU A 84 -0.94 -17.34 39.24
N VAL A 85 -0.46 -16.10 39.46
CA VAL A 85 -0.76 -14.95 38.59
C VAL A 85 -0.23 -15.18 37.19
N SER A 86 1.06 -15.47 37.04
CA SER A 86 1.68 -15.68 35.72
C SER A 86 0.94 -16.75 34.92
N GLN A 87 0.53 -17.81 35.60
CA GLN A 87 -0.22 -18.93 35.06
C GLN A 87 -1.63 -18.55 34.57
N LEU A 88 -2.48 -18.00 35.44
CA LEU A 88 -3.86 -17.66 35.11
C LEU A 88 -3.93 -16.68 33.94
N PHE A 89 -3.06 -15.66 33.94
CA PHE A 89 -2.99 -14.68 32.84
C PHE A 89 -2.50 -15.27 31.53
N ASN A 90 -1.47 -16.12 31.56
CA ASN A 90 -0.96 -16.78 30.36
C ASN A 90 -2.01 -17.66 29.68
N GLN A 91 -2.93 -18.27 30.44
CA GLN A 91 -3.74 -19.40 29.96
C GLN A 91 -5.22 -19.04 29.71
N LEU A 92 -5.79 -18.15 30.52
CA LEU A 92 -7.21 -17.76 30.43
C LEU A 92 -7.47 -16.47 29.63
N GLN A 93 -6.45 -15.65 29.35
CA GLN A 93 -6.59 -14.34 28.66
C GLN A 93 -7.60 -13.40 29.36
N VAL A 94 -7.46 -13.28 30.68
CA VAL A 94 -8.37 -12.56 31.59
C VAL A 94 -8.41 -11.05 31.31
N SER A 95 -9.62 -10.48 31.21
CA SER A 95 -9.82 -9.02 31.22
C SER A 95 -10.00 -8.52 32.65
N MET A 96 -9.08 -7.69 33.15
CA MET A 96 -9.14 -7.11 34.49
C MET A 96 -9.95 -5.82 34.53
N ASP A 97 -10.63 -5.56 35.63
CA ASP A 97 -11.08 -4.22 35.97
C ASP A 97 -9.93 -3.37 36.55
N THR A 98 -10.07 -2.05 36.45
CA THR A 98 -9.06 -1.08 36.88
C THR A 98 -8.77 -1.13 38.39
N GLN A 99 -9.77 -1.41 39.23
CA GLN A 99 -9.59 -1.44 40.68
C GLN A 99 -8.78 -2.68 41.11
N THR A 100 -9.10 -3.86 40.57
CA THR A 100 -8.32 -5.08 40.81
C THR A 100 -6.87 -4.93 40.34
N LEU A 101 -6.66 -4.30 39.17
CA LEU A 101 -5.33 -4.00 38.66
C LEU A 101 -4.52 -3.13 39.63
N HIS A 102 -5.09 -2.02 40.13
CA HIS A 102 -4.41 -1.15 41.09
C HIS A 102 -4.03 -1.87 42.38
N CYS A 103 -4.93 -2.68 42.94
CA CYS A 103 -4.65 -3.45 44.17
C CYS A 103 -3.50 -4.45 43.97
N LEU A 104 -3.52 -5.23 42.88
CA LEU A 104 -2.49 -6.24 42.62
C LEU A 104 -1.13 -5.63 42.23
N VAL A 105 -1.13 -4.55 41.45
CA VAL A 105 0.11 -3.80 41.15
C VAL A 105 0.69 -3.18 42.42
N SER A 106 -0.14 -2.62 43.31
CA SER A 106 0.31 -2.09 44.61
C SER A 106 0.92 -3.18 45.50
N TYR A 107 0.30 -4.36 45.57
CA TYR A 107 0.84 -5.50 46.32
C TYR A 107 2.23 -5.91 45.83
N TYR A 108 2.42 -6.01 44.50
CA TYR A 108 3.72 -6.39 43.94
C TYR A 108 4.78 -5.28 44.05
N ILE A 109 4.40 -4.00 44.01
CA ILE A 109 5.30 -2.88 44.32
C ILE A 109 5.77 -2.96 45.77
N GLN A 110 4.87 -3.25 46.72
CA GLN A 110 5.24 -3.44 48.13
C GLN A 110 6.13 -4.66 48.34
N ALA A 111 5.82 -5.79 47.68
CA ALA A 111 6.65 -7.00 47.76
C ALA A 111 8.10 -6.75 47.29
N LEU A 112 8.31 -5.94 46.24
CA LEU A 112 9.64 -5.53 45.77
C LEU A 112 10.35 -4.55 46.72
N GLN A 113 9.65 -3.95 47.69
CA GLN A 113 10.24 -3.07 48.71
C GLN A 113 10.54 -3.82 50.02
N THR A 114 9.85 -4.93 50.31
CA THR A 114 9.92 -5.64 51.59
C THR A 114 10.59 -7.01 51.54
N CYS A 115 10.45 -7.76 50.44
CA CYS A 115 11.08 -9.07 50.29
C CYS A 115 12.58 -8.92 50.00
N SER A 116 13.33 -10.01 50.04
CA SER A 116 14.76 -10.05 49.76
C SER A 116 15.08 -10.32 48.28
N LEU A 117 16.28 -9.93 47.84
CA LEU A 117 16.63 -9.77 46.41
C LEU A 117 16.43 -11.04 45.55
N TRP A 118 16.57 -12.24 46.14
CA TRP A 118 16.43 -13.50 45.40
C TRP A 118 15.01 -13.76 44.89
N THR A 119 13.98 -13.11 45.44
CA THR A 119 12.59 -13.25 44.97
C THR A 119 12.20 -12.26 43.86
N HIS A 120 13.01 -11.23 43.61
CA HIS A 120 12.58 -10.07 42.82
C HIS A 120 12.36 -10.39 41.35
N ALA A 121 13.11 -11.34 40.77
CA ALA A 121 12.92 -11.74 39.38
C ALA A 121 11.52 -12.34 39.14
N ASP A 122 11.09 -13.30 39.97
CA ASP A 122 9.75 -13.90 39.90
C ASP A 122 8.63 -12.89 40.17
N ILE A 123 8.82 -11.98 41.14
CA ILE A 123 7.86 -10.91 41.44
C ILE A 123 7.69 -9.99 40.23
N LEU A 124 8.78 -9.60 39.56
CA LEU A 124 8.71 -8.79 38.34
C LEU A 124 8.06 -9.56 37.18
N LEU A 125 8.29 -10.86 37.05
CA LEU A 125 7.66 -11.68 36.01
C LEU A 125 6.13 -11.74 36.19
N ALA A 126 5.64 -11.93 37.43
CA ALA A 126 4.22 -11.89 37.75
C ALA A 126 3.62 -10.48 37.53
N LEU A 127 4.31 -9.44 37.96
CA LEU A 127 3.93 -8.05 37.68
C LEU A 127 3.85 -7.79 36.17
N SER A 128 4.79 -8.30 35.38
CA SER A 128 4.79 -8.14 33.92
C SER A 128 3.57 -8.77 33.26
N SER A 129 3.05 -9.89 33.79
CA SER A 129 1.80 -10.50 33.33
C SER A 129 0.59 -9.59 33.57
N LEU A 130 0.51 -8.91 34.72
CA LEU A 130 -0.54 -7.93 35.02
C LEU A 130 -0.46 -6.69 34.13
N LEU A 131 0.75 -6.22 33.81
CA LEU A 131 0.97 -5.02 33.00
C LEU A 131 0.71 -5.24 31.50
N CYS A 132 0.65 -6.49 31.04
CA CYS A 132 0.47 -6.85 29.63
C CYS A 132 -0.87 -6.35 29.07
N GLY A 133 -0.84 -5.32 28.21
CA GLY A 133 -2.02 -4.73 27.60
C GLY A 133 -2.79 -3.74 28.50
N ASN A 134 -2.39 -3.62 29.77
CA ASN A 134 -3.03 -2.77 30.78
C ASN A 134 -2.28 -1.47 31.07
N GLY A 135 -1.21 -1.15 30.32
CA GLY A 135 -0.32 -0.01 30.59
C GLY A 135 -1.02 1.36 30.67
N SER A 136 -2.08 1.59 29.89
CA SER A 136 -2.87 2.84 29.95
C SER A 136 -3.63 3.01 31.26
N SER A 137 -4.00 1.92 31.93
CA SER A 137 -4.70 1.91 33.22
C SER A 137 -3.76 2.08 34.42
N CYS A 138 -2.42 2.00 34.21
CA CYS A 138 -1.43 2.01 35.30
C CYS A 138 -0.98 3.41 35.74
N GLN A 139 -1.64 4.50 35.32
CA GLN A 139 -1.22 5.89 35.53
C GLN A 139 -0.78 6.21 36.97
N GLN A 140 -1.54 5.75 37.97
CA GLN A 140 -1.26 5.98 39.40
C GLN A 140 0.08 5.38 39.88
N HIS A 141 0.59 4.34 39.20
CA HIS A 141 1.83 3.65 39.58
C HIS A 141 3.02 3.98 38.68
N LEU A 142 2.85 4.82 37.65
CA LEU A 142 3.94 5.15 36.72
C LEU A 142 5.11 5.86 37.42
N SER A 143 4.86 6.66 38.44
CA SER A 143 5.91 7.29 39.26
C SER A 143 6.74 6.25 40.03
N ASP A 144 6.09 5.25 40.64
CA ASP A 144 6.76 4.24 41.46
C ASP A 144 7.45 3.16 40.63
N LEU A 145 6.98 2.93 39.40
CA LEU A 145 7.57 1.98 38.45
C LEU A 145 8.66 2.61 37.58
N LEU A 146 8.39 3.79 37.00
CA LEU A 146 9.18 4.43 35.94
C LEU A 146 9.72 5.84 36.30
N GLY A 147 9.44 6.37 37.50
CA GLY A 147 10.00 7.64 37.94
C GLY A 147 11.52 7.58 38.21
N GLN A 148 12.13 8.69 38.63
CA GLN A 148 13.58 8.78 38.86
C GLN A 148 14.13 7.78 39.90
N LYS A 149 13.29 7.34 40.85
CA LYS A 149 13.58 6.27 41.82
C LYS A 149 12.69 5.04 41.60
N GLY A 150 12.10 4.91 40.41
CA GLY A 150 11.15 3.86 40.09
C GLY A 150 11.82 2.48 40.09
N ILE A 151 11.12 1.48 40.61
CA ILE A 151 11.69 0.15 40.84
C ILE A 151 12.17 -0.48 39.52
N LEU A 152 11.44 -0.31 38.41
CA LEU A 152 11.86 -0.84 37.12
C LEU A 152 13.12 -0.14 36.58
N VAL A 153 13.29 1.16 36.85
CA VAL A 153 14.49 1.91 36.44
C VAL A 153 15.72 1.43 37.22
N ILE A 154 15.57 1.15 38.52
CA ILE A 154 16.65 0.61 39.37
C ILE A 154 16.99 -0.83 38.95
N CYS A 155 16.00 -1.70 38.79
CA CYS A 155 16.24 -3.10 38.41
C CYS A 155 16.76 -3.27 36.96
N SER A 156 16.42 -2.36 36.04
CA SER A 156 16.88 -2.40 34.64
C SER A 156 18.27 -1.77 34.40
N ALA A 157 18.85 -1.16 35.43
CA ALA A 157 20.07 -0.35 35.35
C ALA A 157 21.28 -1.15 34.77
N PRO A 158 22.19 -0.49 34.02
CA PRO A 158 23.28 -1.16 33.32
C PRO A 158 24.36 -1.76 34.24
N ASN A 159 24.41 -1.30 35.49
CA ASN A 159 25.31 -1.80 36.54
C ASN A 159 24.69 -2.95 37.36
N GLN A 160 23.45 -3.37 37.07
CA GLN A 160 22.84 -4.51 37.74
C GLN A 160 23.61 -5.79 37.36
N ALA A 161 24.11 -6.51 38.38
CA ALA A 161 24.88 -7.74 38.20
C ALA A 161 23.98 -8.93 37.85
N ASP A 162 22.75 -8.94 38.37
CA ASP A 162 21.74 -9.95 38.05
C ASP A 162 21.04 -9.64 36.72
N ILE A 163 21.34 -10.45 35.71
CA ILE A 163 20.83 -10.31 34.35
C ILE A 163 19.39 -10.85 34.23
N GLU A 164 18.99 -11.79 35.09
CA GLU A 164 17.61 -12.30 35.13
C GLU A 164 16.67 -11.24 35.70
N LEU A 165 17.06 -10.62 36.83
CA LEU A 165 16.38 -9.46 37.41
C LEU A 165 16.27 -8.30 36.41
N ARG A 166 17.37 -7.97 35.72
CA ARG A 166 17.40 -6.92 34.69
C ARG A 166 16.49 -7.25 33.50
N SER A 167 16.45 -8.53 33.09
CA SER A 167 15.58 -9.01 32.00
C SER A 167 14.10 -8.95 32.37
N ALA A 168 13.74 -9.33 33.60
CA ALA A 168 12.39 -9.23 34.13
C ALA A 168 11.91 -7.78 34.21
N ALA A 169 12.74 -6.87 34.73
CA ALA A 169 12.42 -5.43 34.78
C ALA A 169 12.15 -4.85 33.38
N ILE A 170 13.00 -5.16 32.40
CA ILE A 170 12.81 -4.73 31.01
C ILE A 170 11.56 -5.37 30.37
N HIS A 171 11.20 -6.59 30.77
CA HIS A 171 9.96 -7.23 30.33
C HIS A 171 8.71 -6.47 30.84
N CYS A 172 8.70 -6.05 32.11
CA CYS A 172 7.65 -5.17 32.66
C CYS A 172 7.54 -3.86 31.87
N MET A 173 8.68 -3.19 31.62
CA MET A 173 8.74 -1.94 30.85
C MET A 173 8.22 -2.13 29.43
N ALA A 174 8.55 -3.25 28.78
CA ALA A 174 8.08 -3.57 27.43
C ALA A 174 6.57 -3.78 27.38
N ASN A 175 5.99 -4.43 28.39
CA ASN A 175 4.54 -4.64 28.50
C ASN A 175 3.78 -3.34 28.85
N LEU A 176 4.35 -2.43 29.64
CA LEU A 176 3.84 -1.07 29.84
C LEU A 176 3.77 -0.25 28.54
N CYS A 177 4.70 -0.48 27.62
CA CYS A 177 4.74 0.20 26.32
C CYS A 177 3.76 -0.38 25.28
N LEU A 178 3.05 -1.47 25.59
CA LEU A 178 2.16 -2.15 24.64
C LEU A 178 0.85 -1.38 24.45
N GLY A 179 0.75 -0.63 23.35
CA GLY A 179 -0.47 0.12 23.01
C GLY A 179 -1.63 -0.79 22.60
N THR A 180 -2.80 -0.59 23.23
CA THR A 180 -4.06 -1.23 22.87
C THR A 180 -4.93 -0.30 22.00
N PRO A 181 -5.67 -0.81 20.99
CA PRO A 181 -6.48 0.04 20.12
C PRO A 181 -7.53 0.85 20.87
N GLY A 182 -7.53 2.17 20.68
CA GLY A 182 -8.49 3.09 21.32
C GLY A 182 -8.08 3.59 22.72
N GLN A 183 -6.97 3.12 23.29
CA GLN A 183 -6.41 3.60 24.55
C GLN A 183 -5.27 4.61 24.33
N PRO A 184 -5.01 5.52 25.28
CA PRO A 184 -3.85 6.42 25.21
C PRO A 184 -2.54 5.64 25.38
N TYR A 185 -1.49 6.09 24.69
CA TYR A 185 -0.12 5.59 24.90
C TYR A 185 0.48 6.15 26.19
N LEU A 186 1.55 5.49 26.67
CA LEU A 186 2.37 5.95 27.79
C LEU A 186 2.85 7.40 27.57
N GLU A 187 2.77 8.22 28.62
CA GLU A 187 3.13 9.64 28.59
C GLU A 187 4.61 9.86 28.25
N GLU A 188 4.90 10.94 27.52
CA GLU A 188 6.24 11.27 26.98
C GLU A 188 7.41 11.16 27.99
N PRO A 189 7.35 11.63 29.26
CA PRO A 189 8.50 11.51 30.17
C PRO A 189 8.84 10.04 30.50
N TYR A 190 7.84 9.20 30.77
CA TYR A 190 8.05 7.78 31.05
C TYR A 190 8.42 7.00 29.77
N ARG A 191 7.87 7.42 28.63
CA ARG A 191 8.17 6.89 27.30
C ARG A 191 9.64 7.09 26.91
N GLU A 192 10.20 8.28 27.20
CA GLU A 192 11.61 8.60 26.99
C GLU A 192 12.52 7.75 27.91
N ILE A 193 12.15 7.56 29.18
CA ILE A 193 12.88 6.68 30.11
C ILE A 193 12.93 5.24 29.56
N CYS A 194 11.79 4.68 29.14
CA CYS A 194 11.74 3.36 28.49
C CYS A 194 12.62 3.31 27.22
N PHE A 195 12.54 4.32 26.35
CA PHE A 195 13.34 4.39 25.13
C PHE A 195 14.85 4.34 25.43
N ARG A 196 15.32 5.15 26.39
CA ARG A 196 16.72 5.22 26.83
C ARG A 196 17.19 3.89 27.41
N THR A 197 16.43 3.29 28.33
CA THR A 197 16.77 2.01 28.97
C THR A 197 16.87 0.87 27.95
N PHE A 198 15.93 0.77 27.01
CA PHE A 198 15.98 -0.22 25.94
C PHE A 198 17.19 0.02 25.03
N LEU A 199 17.40 1.26 24.55
CA LEU A 199 18.52 1.60 23.66
C LEU A 199 19.88 1.30 24.32
N GLN A 200 20.08 1.70 25.57
CA GLN A 200 21.30 1.43 26.34
C GLN A 200 21.52 -0.08 26.54
N THR A 201 20.45 -0.84 26.79
CA THR A 201 20.55 -2.30 26.95
C THR A 201 20.91 -3.00 25.65
N LEU A 202 20.31 -2.59 24.52
CA LEU A 202 20.65 -3.12 23.19
C LEU A 202 22.10 -2.80 22.78
N GLN A 203 22.63 -1.65 23.21
CA GLN A 203 24.01 -1.23 22.94
C GLN A 203 25.05 -1.88 23.85
N SER A 204 24.62 -2.36 25.03
CA SER A 204 25.51 -2.97 26.03
C SER A 204 26.13 -4.28 25.49
N PRO A 205 27.44 -4.54 25.67
CA PRO A 205 28.03 -5.85 25.38
C PRO A 205 27.52 -6.89 26.41
N LYS A 206 27.64 -8.18 26.06
CA LYS A 206 27.37 -9.27 27.02
C LYS A 206 28.37 -9.17 28.19
N PRO A 207 27.93 -9.16 29.46
CA PRO A 207 28.83 -9.18 30.60
C PRO A 207 29.69 -10.46 30.64
N PRO A 208 30.93 -10.40 31.16
CA PRO A 208 31.74 -11.61 31.38
C PRO A 208 31.04 -12.52 32.41
N GLY A 209 30.97 -13.82 32.12
CA GLY A 209 30.27 -14.80 32.95
C GLY A 209 28.76 -14.92 32.71
N ALA A 210 28.15 -14.08 31.87
CA ALA A 210 26.73 -14.16 31.54
C ALA A 210 26.38 -15.35 30.64
N GLU A 211 25.34 -16.10 31.01
CA GLU A 211 24.74 -17.12 30.15
C GLU A 211 24.18 -16.51 28.86
N ASP A 212 24.49 -17.12 27.71
CA ASP A 212 24.06 -16.61 26.41
C ASP A 212 22.54 -16.65 26.21
N LEU A 213 21.84 -17.62 26.78
CA LEU A 213 20.38 -17.70 26.70
C LEU A 213 19.71 -16.53 27.45
N VAL A 214 20.14 -16.26 28.69
CA VAL A 214 19.64 -15.16 29.52
C VAL A 214 19.89 -13.81 28.83
N PHE A 215 21.09 -13.60 28.29
CA PHE A 215 21.40 -12.38 27.54
C PHE A 215 20.60 -12.27 26.23
N CYS A 216 20.34 -13.37 25.51
CA CYS A 216 19.42 -13.35 24.36
C CYS A 216 17.99 -12.98 24.76
N THR A 217 17.52 -13.40 25.95
CA THR A 217 16.19 -13.02 26.47
C THR A 217 16.13 -11.53 26.81
N LEU A 218 17.17 -10.99 27.46
CA LEU A 218 17.31 -9.55 27.73
C LEU A 218 17.23 -8.70 26.44
N LEU A 219 17.92 -9.13 25.38
CA LEU A 219 17.87 -8.48 24.06
C LEU A 219 16.48 -8.61 23.42
N GLN A 220 15.85 -9.79 23.45
CA GLN A 220 14.49 -9.99 22.92
C GLN A 220 13.45 -9.11 23.62
N ASN A 221 13.51 -9.00 24.96
CA ASN A 221 12.64 -8.13 25.75
C ASN A 221 12.85 -6.64 25.41
N SER A 222 14.11 -6.21 25.31
CA SER A 222 14.48 -4.84 24.92
C SER A 222 14.00 -4.49 23.51
N LEU A 223 14.14 -5.43 22.55
CA LEU A 223 13.62 -5.29 21.19
C LEU A 223 12.09 -5.21 21.18
N LYS A 224 11.38 -6.10 21.90
CA LYS A 224 9.92 -6.06 22.02
C LYS A 224 9.44 -4.70 22.55
N GLY A 225 10.08 -4.19 23.61
CA GLY A 225 9.77 -2.87 24.19
C GLY A 225 10.01 -1.73 23.19
N MET A 226 11.17 -1.72 22.53
CA MET A 226 11.49 -0.75 21.48
C MET A 226 10.47 -0.79 20.32
N GLN A 227 10.08 -1.98 19.86
CA GLN A 227 9.06 -2.13 18.83
C GLN A 227 7.70 -1.56 19.27
N CYS A 228 7.29 -1.82 20.52
CA CYS A 228 6.04 -1.30 21.08
C CYS A 228 6.04 0.23 21.13
N LEU A 229 7.17 0.85 21.51
CA LEU A 229 7.35 2.30 21.45
C LEU A 229 7.22 2.85 20.02
N LEU A 230 7.88 2.23 19.04
CA LEU A 230 7.89 2.69 17.64
C LEU A 230 6.53 2.55 16.94
N ASN A 231 5.66 1.66 17.42
CA ASN A 231 4.31 1.49 16.89
C ASN A 231 3.38 2.63 17.37
N GLY A 232 2.58 3.18 16.45
CA GLY A 232 1.47 4.08 16.78
C GLY A 232 1.80 5.57 17.00
N VAL A 233 3.08 5.92 17.17
CA VAL A 233 3.52 7.32 17.34
C VAL A 233 4.45 7.70 16.19
N LYS A 234 4.18 8.82 15.51
CA LYS A 234 5.11 9.37 14.50
C LYS A 234 6.42 9.78 15.16
N TRP A 235 7.55 9.46 14.53
CA TRP A 235 8.86 9.87 15.01
C TRP A 235 8.95 11.40 15.03
N LYS A 236 9.15 11.97 16.22
CA LYS A 236 9.42 13.40 16.39
C LYS A 236 10.94 13.61 16.30
N PRO A 237 11.45 14.48 15.40
CA PRO A 237 12.84 14.91 15.45
C PRO A 237 13.04 15.82 16.68
N GLY A 238 13.32 15.22 17.84
CA GLY A 238 13.30 15.90 19.14
C GLY A 238 14.57 15.82 19.97
N HIS A 239 15.33 14.72 19.90
CA HIS A 239 16.50 14.49 20.76
C HIS A 239 17.69 13.93 19.99
N GLY A 240 18.72 14.77 19.79
CA GLY A 240 20.07 14.41 19.34
C GLY A 240 20.15 13.43 18.16
N ASP A 241 21.11 12.52 18.24
CA ASP A 241 21.40 11.51 17.22
C ASP A 241 20.68 10.17 17.46
N ASP A 242 19.56 10.16 18.21
CA ASP A 242 18.92 8.92 18.69
C ASP A 242 18.49 7.95 17.58
N LEU A 243 18.08 8.49 16.44
CA LEU A 243 17.79 7.70 15.24
C LEU A 243 19.06 6.99 14.73
N GLY A 244 20.21 7.67 14.74
CA GLY A 244 21.50 7.12 14.34
C GLY A 244 22.00 6.03 15.29
N PHE A 245 21.82 6.22 16.60
CA PHE A 245 22.10 5.21 17.63
C PHE A 245 21.21 3.96 17.48
N LEU A 246 19.91 4.15 17.25
CA LEU A 246 18.96 3.06 17.07
C LEU A 246 19.20 2.28 15.77
N LEU A 247 19.44 2.99 14.66
CA LEU A 247 19.77 2.36 13.37
C LEU A 247 21.08 1.55 13.47
N ALA A 248 22.10 2.06 14.16
CA ALA A 248 23.35 1.35 14.38
C ALA A 248 23.16 0.04 15.16
N VAL A 249 22.41 0.08 16.27
CA VAL A 249 22.22 -1.11 17.12
C VAL A 249 21.32 -2.15 16.46
N LEU A 250 20.27 -1.74 15.74
CA LEU A 250 19.44 -2.67 14.98
C LEU A 250 20.25 -3.32 13.84
N LYS A 251 21.10 -2.55 13.15
CA LYS A 251 22.03 -3.06 12.13
C LYS A 251 23.00 -4.09 12.70
N LYS A 252 23.49 -3.91 13.92
CA LYS A 252 24.32 -4.92 14.61
C LYS A 252 23.50 -6.17 14.95
N LEU A 253 22.32 -6.00 15.52
CA LEU A 253 21.50 -7.10 16.04
C LEU A 253 20.82 -7.96 14.98
N MET A 254 20.60 -7.46 13.75
CA MET A 254 20.11 -8.29 12.63
C MET A 254 21.12 -9.35 12.14
N PHE A 255 22.38 -9.31 12.62
CA PHE A 255 23.41 -10.34 12.38
C PHE A 255 23.80 -11.11 13.65
N TYR A 256 23.08 -10.93 14.76
CA TYR A 256 23.45 -11.50 16.06
C TYR A 256 23.51 -13.04 16.04
N GLY A 257 24.67 -13.60 16.41
CA GLY A 257 24.90 -15.05 16.45
C GLY A 257 24.94 -15.73 15.06
N LEU A 258 25.18 -14.99 13.98
CA LEU A 258 25.34 -15.58 12.64
C LEU A 258 26.79 -16.09 12.44
N PRO A 259 27.03 -17.38 12.14
CA PRO A 259 28.37 -17.93 12.01
C PRO A 259 29.21 -17.24 10.92
N GLY A 260 30.52 -17.11 11.15
CA GLY A 260 31.46 -16.54 10.18
C GLY A 260 31.34 -15.02 9.96
N MET A 261 30.48 -14.32 10.71
CA MET A 261 30.29 -12.87 10.59
C MET A 261 30.92 -12.13 11.77
N VAL A 262 32.05 -11.45 11.55
CA VAL A 262 32.59 -10.48 12.51
C VAL A 262 31.89 -9.13 12.27
N VAL A 263 31.01 -8.74 13.20
CA VAL A 263 30.15 -7.56 13.06
C VAL A 263 30.69 -6.39 13.89
N GLU A 264 31.74 -5.76 13.37
CA GLU A 264 32.14 -4.43 13.85
C GLU A 264 31.19 -3.38 13.26
N MET A 265 30.57 -2.58 14.12
CA MET A 265 29.65 -1.51 13.74
C MET A 265 29.96 -0.26 14.58
N PRO A 266 29.87 0.94 13.98
CA PRO A 266 29.99 2.17 14.74
C PRO A 266 28.86 2.25 15.77
N LYS A 267 29.08 2.95 16.89
CA LYS A 267 28.04 3.17 17.92
C LYS A 267 26.83 3.93 17.37
N ILE A 268 27.04 4.69 16.30
CA ILE A 268 26.12 5.64 15.71
C ILE A 268 26.26 5.61 14.19
N LEU A 269 25.14 5.66 13.47
CA LEU A 269 25.12 5.93 12.04
C LEU A 269 24.73 7.40 11.83
N TYR A 270 25.33 8.03 10.82
CA TYR A 270 24.97 9.38 10.38
C TYR A 270 24.35 9.34 8.99
N PRO A 271 23.39 10.22 8.67
CA PRO A 271 22.83 10.30 7.33
C PRO A 271 23.88 10.88 6.37
N ALA A 272 24.00 10.28 5.19
CA ALA A 272 24.75 10.86 4.09
C ALA A 272 24.12 12.22 3.69
N PRO A 273 24.93 13.23 3.34
CA PRO A 273 24.44 14.52 2.87
C PRO A 273 23.81 14.36 1.48
N LEU A 274 22.49 14.09 1.46
CA LEU A 274 21.71 14.04 0.22
C LEU A 274 21.58 15.45 -0.37
N PRO A 275 21.74 15.62 -1.70
CA PRO A 275 21.30 16.84 -2.35
C PRO A 275 19.81 17.04 -2.09
N GLN A 276 19.41 18.20 -1.57
CA GLN A 276 18.02 18.55 -1.34
C GLN A 276 17.30 18.74 -2.68
N TYR A 277 16.87 17.63 -3.28
CA TYR A 277 16.00 17.61 -4.44
C TYR A 277 14.58 18.03 -4.04
N ASP A 278 14.39 19.34 -3.89
CA ASP A 278 13.07 19.97 -4.00
C ASP A 278 12.58 19.84 -5.45
N VAL A 279 12.15 18.63 -5.82
CA VAL A 279 11.37 18.42 -7.03
C VAL A 279 10.03 19.10 -6.79
N PRO A 280 9.66 20.15 -7.56
CA PRO A 280 8.34 20.73 -7.45
C PRO A 280 7.33 19.63 -7.78
N PHE A 281 6.46 19.28 -6.82
CA PHE A 281 5.47 18.22 -6.96
C PHE A 281 4.83 18.26 -8.34
N PRO A 282 5.07 17.27 -9.22
CA PRO A 282 4.25 17.08 -10.39
C PRO A 282 2.90 16.60 -9.85
N LYS A 283 1.99 17.54 -9.59
CA LYS A 283 0.56 17.23 -9.59
C LYS A 283 0.30 16.46 -10.88
N VAL A 284 -0.37 15.32 -10.78
CA VAL A 284 -0.74 14.50 -11.93
C VAL A 284 -1.52 15.39 -12.91
N SER A 285 -0.80 15.86 -13.92
CA SER A 285 -1.32 16.62 -15.03
C SER A 285 -1.44 15.66 -16.19
N GLU A 286 -2.65 15.16 -16.40
CA GLU A 286 -3.07 14.73 -17.73
C GLU A 286 -2.91 15.92 -18.68
N GLU A 287 -1.76 16.00 -19.35
CA GLU A 287 -1.54 16.89 -20.47
C GLU A 287 -0.86 16.12 -21.61
N THR A 288 -1.71 15.59 -22.48
CA THR A 288 -1.39 15.44 -23.90
C THR A 288 -0.77 16.72 -24.46
N MET A 289 0.36 16.61 -25.15
CA MET A 289 0.68 17.18 -26.49
C MET A 289 2.20 17.39 -26.72
N PRO A 290 2.68 17.33 -27.98
CA PRO A 290 4.04 16.87 -28.28
C PRO A 290 5.13 17.96 -28.39
N THR A 291 6.38 17.53 -28.22
CA THR A 291 7.61 18.29 -28.47
C THR A 291 8.02 18.25 -29.96
N LYS A 292 8.57 19.36 -30.49
CA LYS A 292 9.20 19.40 -31.82
C LYS A 292 10.72 19.11 -31.74
N PRO A 293 11.36 18.54 -32.79
CA PRO A 293 12.75 18.07 -32.74
C PRO A 293 13.79 19.04 -33.33
N GLY A 294 15.06 18.83 -32.93
CA GLY A 294 16.25 19.09 -33.77
C GLY A 294 17.06 20.38 -33.54
N GLY A 295 18.38 20.26 -33.36
CA GLY A 295 19.31 21.41 -33.42
C GLY A 295 20.71 21.20 -32.78
N ASN A 296 21.69 20.75 -33.57
CA ASN A 296 23.08 20.48 -33.12
C ASN A 296 23.99 21.73 -32.95
N LYS A 297 25.17 21.51 -32.32
CA LYS A 297 26.47 22.26 -32.37
C LYS A 297 26.69 23.27 -31.21
N LYS A 298 27.74 23.18 -30.36
CA LYS A 298 29.20 23.18 -30.68
C LYS A 298 30.09 22.77 -29.48
N LYS A 299 31.26 22.18 -29.75
CA LYS A 299 32.36 21.90 -28.79
C LYS A 299 33.27 23.13 -28.57
N LYS A 300 34.04 23.20 -27.47
CA LYS A 300 35.54 23.30 -27.46
C LYS A 300 36.13 23.23 -26.01
N PRO A 301 37.46 22.96 -25.83
CA PRO A 301 38.00 22.26 -24.63
C PRO A 301 39.30 22.86 -24.02
N ARG A 302 39.88 22.23 -22.97
CA ARG A 302 41.32 21.78 -22.82
C ARG A 302 41.83 21.68 -21.37
N GLY A 303 42.88 20.84 -21.16
CA GLY A 303 43.74 20.77 -19.95
C GLY A 303 43.58 19.47 -19.13
N ASN A 304 44.27 18.31 -19.27
CA ASN A 304 45.51 17.79 -19.90
C ASN A 304 46.48 17.21 -18.80
N VAL A 305 47.28 16.17 -19.13
CA VAL A 305 48.32 15.44 -18.30
C VAL A 305 47.73 14.34 -17.36
N GLN A 306 47.83 13.01 -17.63
CA GLN A 306 48.97 12.02 -17.56
C GLN A 306 49.36 11.59 -16.11
N LYS A 307 49.77 10.34 -15.75
CA LYS A 307 49.94 9.01 -16.42
C LYS A 307 50.15 7.87 -15.35
N ALA A 308 50.36 6.62 -15.81
CA ALA A 308 50.77 5.38 -15.11
C ALA A 308 49.66 4.62 -14.33
N HIS A 309 49.23 3.37 -14.61
CA HIS A 309 49.86 2.06 -14.93
C HIS A 309 50.64 1.39 -13.78
N ILE A 310 50.17 0.22 -13.33
CA ILE A 310 50.85 -1.10 -13.40
C ILE A 310 49.84 -2.21 -13.03
N GLU A 311 50.07 -3.43 -13.54
CA GLU A 311 49.17 -4.60 -13.50
C GLU A 311 49.48 -5.57 -12.33
N GLY A 312 48.54 -6.47 -12.03
CA GLY A 312 48.78 -7.63 -11.15
C GLY A 312 47.59 -8.60 -11.12
N LYS A 313 47.77 -9.84 -11.61
CA LYS A 313 46.70 -10.81 -11.91
C LYS A 313 47.12 -12.25 -11.61
N TRP A 314 46.50 -12.89 -10.61
CA TRP A 314 46.39 -14.36 -10.38
C TRP A 314 45.13 -14.58 -9.51
N VAL A 315 44.06 -15.34 -9.82
CA VAL A 315 43.83 -16.68 -10.40
C VAL A 315 43.69 -17.80 -9.34
N LEU A 316 42.42 -18.11 -9.04
CA LEU A 316 41.76 -19.41 -8.76
C LEU A 316 42.40 -20.48 -7.85
N LYS A 317 41.57 -21.04 -6.93
CA LYS A 317 41.16 -22.47 -6.99
C LYS A 317 39.90 -22.78 -6.16
N GLU A 318 39.25 -23.89 -6.52
CA GLU A 318 37.98 -24.42 -5.98
C GLU A 318 38.20 -25.76 -5.25
N ASP A 319 37.25 -26.16 -4.40
CA ASP A 319 36.75 -27.54 -4.13
C ASP A 319 35.54 -27.41 -3.16
N SER A 320 34.39 -28.11 -3.16
CA SER A 320 33.80 -29.31 -3.80
C SER A 320 33.41 -30.42 -2.78
N GLY A 321 32.33 -31.17 -3.03
CA GLY A 321 31.73 -32.24 -2.17
C GLY A 321 30.54 -31.79 -1.28
N GLU A 322 29.26 -32.16 -1.48
CA GLU A 322 28.57 -33.50 -1.47
C GLU A 322 28.10 -33.96 -0.06
N ASP A 323 26.93 -34.59 0.21
CA ASP A 323 25.62 -34.70 -0.49
C ASP A 323 24.53 -35.34 0.46
N GLN A 324 23.29 -35.59 -0.02
CA GLN A 324 22.20 -36.47 0.53
C GLN A 324 21.30 -35.95 1.69
N GLN A 325 19.95 -35.78 1.52
CA GLN A 325 18.80 -36.74 1.53
C GLN A 325 18.28 -37.09 2.97
N GLU A 326 16.98 -37.22 3.30
CA GLU A 326 15.71 -37.18 2.55
C GLU A 326 14.46 -36.94 3.47
N LEU A 327 13.27 -36.86 2.85
CA LEU A 327 11.90 -37.20 3.33
C LEU A 327 10.98 -36.14 3.99
N GLU A 328 9.80 -35.99 3.37
CA GLU A 328 8.66 -35.13 3.76
C GLU A 328 7.73 -35.83 4.77
N LEU A 329 6.88 -35.04 5.47
CA LEU A 329 5.45 -35.36 5.52
C LEU A 329 4.58 -34.10 5.73
N ARG A 330 3.37 -34.12 5.16
CA ARG A 330 2.53 -32.95 4.88
C ARG A 330 1.29 -32.90 5.79
N GLN A 331 0.83 -31.70 6.14
CA GLN A 331 -0.60 -31.39 6.22
C GLN A 331 -0.81 -29.87 6.13
N GLY A 332 -1.97 -29.43 5.60
CA GLY A 332 -2.22 -28.02 5.33
C GLY A 332 -3.70 -27.64 5.41
N GLY A 333 -3.97 -26.34 5.46
CA GLY A 333 -5.31 -25.75 5.47
C GLY A 333 -5.23 -24.23 5.62
N GLY A 334 -5.80 -23.47 4.68
CA GLY A 334 -5.73 -22.01 4.66
C GLY A 334 -7.02 -21.32 5.15
N ARG A 335 -6.96 -20.00 5.36
CA ARG A 335 -8.16 -19.13 5.45
C ARG A 335 -7.84 -17.65 5.12
N ASN A 336 -8.91 -16.91 4.83
CA ASN A 336 -8.92 -15.65 4.07
C ASN A 336 -8.71 -14.36 4.91
N PRO A 337 -8.48 -13.20 4.27
CA PRO A 337 -7.91 -12.02 4.92
C PRO A 337 -8.94 -11.10 5.62
N LYS A 338 -9.03 -11.21 6.96
CA LYS A 338 -9.59 -10.14 7.84
C LYS A 338 -8.80 -9.93 9.14
N GLN A 339 -7.58 -10.46 9.25
CA GLN A 339 -6.72 -10.33 10.43
C GLN A 339 -5.39 -9.64 10.09
N MET A 340 -5.38 -8.30 10.15
CA MET A 340 -4.15 -7.49 10.30
C MET A 340 -4.07 -6.90 11.72
N ILE A 341 -4.30 -7.75 12.71
CA ILE A 341 -3.82 -7.60 14.08
C ILE A 341 -3.03 -8.87 14.37
N GLY A 342 -1.81 -8.75 14.89
CA GLY A 342 -0.86 -9.86 14.91
C GLY A 342 -1.35 -11.07 15.70
N ASN A 343 -1.14 -12.27 15.15
CA ASN A 343 -1.34 -13.54 15.86
C ASN A 343 -0.38 -13.65 17.06
N TRP A 344 -0.82 -13.15 18.21
CA TRP A 344 -0.19 -13.35 19.52
C TRP A 344 -0.96 -14.36 20.40
N SER A 345 -1.83 -15.17 19.80
CA SER A 345 -2.54 -16.27 20.45
C SER A 345 -2.13 -17.62 19.86
N GLN A 346 -0.98 -18.15 20.27
CA GLN A 346 -0.80 -19.60 20.31
C GLN A 346 -1.47 -20.14 21.57
N LYS A 347 -2.12 -21.30 21.47
CA LYS A 347 -2.87 -21.90 22.59
C LYS A 347 -1.91 -22.25 23.75
N PRO A 348 -2.17 -21.80 24.98
CA PRO A 348 -1.43 -22.20 26.16
C PRO A 348 -1.88 -23.58 26.65
N SER A 349 -0.92 -24.42 27.05
CA SER A 349 -1.11 -25.60 27.91
C SER A 349 0.05 -25.71 28.91
N HIS A 350 0.11 -26.80 29.68
CA HIS A 350 0.18 -26.74 31.15
C HIS A 350 0.76 -28.07 31.68
N TYR A 351 1.59 -28.23 32.75
CA TYR A 351 2.09 -27.43 33.90
C TYR A 351 3.59 -27.77 34.14
N GLN A 352 4.41 -27.08 34.95
CA GLN A 352 4.44 -25.73 35.53
C GLN A 352 5.92 -25.32 35.70
N LEU A 353 6.18 -24.04 36.03
CA LEU A 353 7.48 -23.58 36.55
C LEU A 353 8.71 -23.81 35.66
N SER A 354 8.74 -23.18 34.49
CA SER A 354 10.04 -22.83 33.90
C SER A 354 10.01 -21.77 32.80
N TRP A 355 10.77 -20.68 33.03
CA TRP A 355 11.37 -19.90 31.93
C TRP A 355 12.55 -20.66 31.27
N ARG A 356 12.94 -21.82 31.81
CA ARG A 356 13.82 -22.80 31.13
C ARG A 356 12.95 -23.76 30.31
N SER A 357 12.67 -23.44 29.05
CA SER A 357 11.97 -24.40 28.18
C SER A 357 12.73 -25.73 28.12
N SER A 358 12.10 -26.81 28.56
CA SER A 358 12.55 -28.19 28.32
C SER A 358 11.72 -28.73 27.17
N GLU A 359 12.23 -28.57 25.96
CA GLU A 359 11.70 -29.24 24.77
C GLU A 359 12.30 -30.65 24.77
N SER A 360 11.56 -31.64 25.28
CA SER A 360 12.02 -33.04 25.41
C SER A 360 12.14 -33.80 24.07
N GLU A 361 12.30 -33.08 22.96
CA GLU A 361 12.69 -33.64 21.66
C GLU A 361 14.21 -33.70 21.49
N TYR A 362 14.97 -33.04 22.37
CA TYR A 362 16.44 -33.12 22.40
C TYR A 362 16.86 -33.88 23.66
N SER A 363 17.31 -35.12 23.47
CA SER A 363 18.02 -35.88 24.49
C SER A 363 19.29 -35.15 24.94
N ASP A 364 19.71 -35.40 26.19
CA ASP A 364 20.86 -34.76 26.87
C ASP A 364 22.19 -35.01 26.13
N THR A 365 22.40 -34.22 25.10
CA THR A 365 23.56 -34.19 24.22
C THR A 365 23.87 -32.73 23.94
N GLU A 366 25.14 -32.40 23.75
CA GLU A 366 25.58 -31.00 23.51
C GLU A 366 24.91 -30.36 22.28
N GLY A 367 24.35 -31.17 21.38
CA GLY A 367 23.55 -30.70 20.24
C GLY A 367 22.28 -29.94 20.64
N GLY A 368 21.58 -30.35 21.72
CA GLY A 368 20.31 -29.75 22.16
C GLY A 368 20.48 -28.32 22.68
N ILE A 369 21.45 -28.09 23.55
CA ILE A 369 21.76 -26.75 24.09
C ILE A 369 22.18 -25.80 22.97
N ASN A 370 23.01 -26.27 22.04
CA ASN A 370 23.43 -25.49 20.88
C ASN A 370 22.28 -25.20 19.90
N ALA A 371 21.33 -26.13 19.70
CA ALA A 371 20.11 -25.88 18.94
C ALA A 371 19.25 -24.78 19.59
N LYS A 372 19.03 -24.87 20.91
CA LYS A 372 18.28 -23.88 21.71
C LYS A 372 18.93 -22.49 21.66
N LEU A 373 20.26 -22.39 21.76
CA LEU A 373 20.97 -21.12 21.62
C LEU A 373 20.79 -20.51 20.23
N ARG A 374 20.92 -21.31 19.15
CA ARG A 374 20.68 -20.86 17.76
C ARG A 374 19.25 -20.33 17.57
N LEU A 375 18.25 -20.97 18.21
CA LEU A 375 16.86 -20.49 18.19
C LEU A 375 16.72 -19.12 18.86
N TYR A 376 17.34 -18.91 20.02
CA TYR A 376 17.29 -17.63 20.74
C TYR A 376 18.02 -16.52 19.99
N GLN A 377 19.19 -16.80 19.41
CA GLN A 377 19.91 -15.86 18.53
C GLN A 377 19.07 -15.50 17.28
N MET A 378 18.39 -16.47 16.67
CA MET A 378 17.47 -16.25 15.55
C MET A 378 16.31 -15.32 15.95
N ARG A 379 15.74 -15.49 17.15
CA ARG A 379 14.70 -14.58 17.68
C ARG A 379 15.23 -13.16 17.92
N VAL A 380 16.49 -12.98 18.36
CA VAL A 380 17.13 -11.65 18.44
C VAL A 380 17.21 -10.99 17.07
N ARG A 381 17.68 -11.72 16.04
CA ARG A 381 17.75 -11.19 14.66
C ARG A 381 16.36 -10.83 14.11
N GLN A 382 15.37 -11.70 14.32
CA GLN A 382 13.98 -11.44 13.95
C GLN A 382 13.40 -10.20 14.66
N GLY A 383 13.61 -10.08 15.98
CA GLY A 383 13.17 -8.94 16.78
C GLY A 383 13.79 -7.62 16.30
N SER A 384 15.06 -7.64 15.89
CA SER A 384 15.74 -6.47 15.31
C SER A 384 15.07 -6.01 14.02
N LEU A 385 14.79 -6.94 13.10
CA LEU A 385 14.12 -6.63 11.83
C LEU A 385 12.67 -6.16 12.03
N HIS A 386 11.96 -6.72 13.02
CA HIS A 386 10.63 -6.25 13.41
C HIS A 386 10.66 -4.82 13.97
N CYS A 387 11.65 -4.47 14.81
CA CYS A 387 11.87 -3.09 15.26
C CYS A 387 12.18 -2.16 14.08
N PHE A 388 13.02 -2.61 13.15
CA PHE A 388 13.39 -1.84 11.96
C PHE A 388 12.16 -1.58 11.08
N LEU A 389 11.28 -2.56 10.91
CA LEU A 389 10.03 -2.40 10.15
C LEU A 389 9.08 -1.38 10.82
N SER A 390 8.98 -1.38 12.15
CA SER A 390 8.24 -0.34 12.89
C SER A 390 8.87 1.04 12.73
N LEU A 391 10.21 1.14 12.79
CA LEU A 391 10.96 2.37 12.57
C LEU A 391 10.75 2.97 11.17
N VAL A 392 10.81 2.14 10.12
CA VAL A 392 10.58 2.57 8.73
C VAL A 392 9.16 3.08 8.49
N LYS A 393 8.19 2.62 9.30
CA LYS A 393 6.79 3.07 9.23
C LYS A 393 6.51 4.37 10.00
N CYS A 394 7.30 4.71 11.02
CA CYS A 394 7.05 5.89 11.86
C CYS A 394 7.96 7.10 11.55
N VAL A 395 9.11 6.90 10.89
CA VAL A 395 10.04 7.96 10.45
C VAL A 395 9.70 8.43 9.03
N ASP A 396 9.90 9.72 8.74
CA ASP A 396 9.75 10.26 7.38
C ASP A 396 10.78 9.61 6.42
N LYS A 397 10.30 9.10 5.28
CA LYS A 397 11.13 8.43 4.27
C LYS A 397 12.29 9.31 3.78
N ARG A 398 12.13 10.64 3.72
CA ARG A 398 13.20 11.60 3.38
C ARG A 398 14.40 11.51 4.34
N VAL A 399 14.13 11.31 5.63
CA VAL A 399 15.18 11.16 6.66
C VAL A 399 15.83 9.77 6.54
N LEU A 400 15.03 8.72 6.36
CA LEU A 400 15.52 7.35 6.19
C LEU A 400 16.41 7.18 4.94
N PHE A 401 16.08 7.86 3.84
CA PHE A 401 16.92 7.85 2.63
C PHE A 401 18.32 8.44 2.84
N GLY A 402 18.51 9.31 3.84
CA GLY A 402 19.85 9.73 4.27
C GLY A 402 20.73 8.56 4.72
N TYR A 403 20.13 7.50 5.25
CA TYR A 403 20.83 6.29 5.69
C TYR A 403 20.90 5.19 4.62
N TRP A 404 20.50 5.45 3.37
CA TRP A 404 20.37 4.44 2.31
C TRP A 404 21.61 3.55 2.15
N SER A 405 22.80 4.15 1.98
CA SER A 405 24.08 3.44 1.78
C SER A 405 24.56 2.66 3.03
N ALA A 406 23.97 2.91 4.20
CA ALA A 406 24.23 2.10 5.38
C ALA A 406 23.48 0.75 5.37
N PHE A 407 22.45 0.61 4.53
CA PHE A 407 21.53 -0.54 4.55
C PHE A 407 21.37 -1.24 3.20
N ILE A 408 21.66 -0.55 2.11
CA ILE A 408 21.62 -1.02 0.73
C ILE A 408 23.06 -0.98 0.18
N PRO A 409 23.54 -2.02 -0.53
CA PRO A 409 24.87 -2.00 -1.13
C PRO A 409 24.90 -1.09 -2.37
N ASP A 410 26.00 -0.37 -2.57
CA ASP A 410 26.17 0.54 -3.72
C ASP A 410 27.10 -0.05 -4.79
N THR A 411 28.25 -0.59 -4.37
CA THR A 411 29.20 -1.35 -5.19
C THR A 411 30.01 -2.27 -4.26
N PRO A 412 30.47 -3.45 -4.72
CA PRO A 412 31.45 -4.22 -3.97
C PRO A 412 32.74 -3.40 -3.87
N ALA A 413 33.16 -3.07 -2.65
CA ALA A 413 34.42 -2.37 -2.41
C ALA A 413 35.59 -3.24 -2.86
N ILE A 414 36.37 -2.77 -3.84
CA ILE A 414 37.57 -3.48 -4.31
C ILE A 414 38.56 -3.54 -3.15
N GLY A 415 38.77 -4.74 -2.59
CA GLY A 415 39.68 -4.99 -1.47
C GLY A 415 39.12 -4.69 -0.07
N GLY A 416 37.82 -4.37 0.08
CA GLY A 416 37.17 -4.17 1.38
C GLY A 416 36.32 -5.36 1.84
N PRO A 417 36.03 -5.52 3.14
CA PRO A 417 35.06 -6.49 3.61
C PRO A 417 33.66 -6.17 3.05
N PRO A 418 32.84 -7.18 2.72
CA PRO A 418 31.53 -6.97 2.10
C PRO A 418 30.60 -6.17 3.01
N SER A 419 29.91 -5.16 2.46
CA SER A 419 28.98 -4.32 3.19
C SER A 419 27.82 -5.14 3.76
N LEU A 420 27.75 -5.25 5.08
CA LEU A 420 26.63 -5.89 5.79
C LEU A 420 25.35 -5.06 5.59
N THR A 421 24.36 -5.65 4.93
CA THR A 421 23.15 -4.99 4.41
C THR A 421 21.92 -5.90 4.59
N PHE A 422 20.70 -5.40 4.30
CA PHE A 422 19.50 -6.25 4.29
C PHE A 422 19.64 -7.45 3.36
N LEU A 423 20.28 -7.27 2.20
CA LEU A 423 20.55 -8.33 1.24
C LEU A 423 21.50 -9.40 1.77
N THR A 424 22.44 -9.06 2.66
CA THR A 424 23.28 -10.05 3.35
C THR A 424 22.42 -11.01 4.17
N VAL A 425 21.45 -10.49 4.94
CA VAL A 425 20.50 -11.34 5.69
C VAL A 425 19.63 -12.18 4.76
N VAL A 426 19.10 -11.59 3.68
CA VAL A 426 18.27 -12.30 2.69
C VAL A 426 19.05 -13.44 2.01
N LEU A 427 20.34 -13.28 1.74
CA LEU A 427 21.14 -14.29 1.03
C LEU A 427 21.87 -15.29 1.94
N LYS A 428 21.98 -15.02 3.25
CA LYS A 428 22.85 -15.80 4.17
C LYS A 428 22.22 -16.25 5.48
N ASP A 429 21.06 -15.72 5.91
CA ASP A 429 20.46 -16.22 7.15
C ASP A 429 19.82 -17.61 6.94
N PRO A 430 20.13 -18.62 7.78
CA PRO A 430 19.54 -19.95 7.66
C PRO A 430 18.03 -19.95 7.89
N SER A 431 17.48 -19.03 8.69
CA SER A 431 16.06 -18.98 9.05
C SER A 431 15.22 -18.25 7.99
N PRO A 432 14.25 -18.93 7.34
CA PRO A 432 13.33 -18.27 6.41
C PRO A 432 12.57 -17.10 7.06
N LYS A 433 12.26 -17.21 8.36
CA LYS A 433 11.57 -16.14 9.12
C LYS A 433 12.40 -14.85 9.21
N VAL A 434 13.73 -14.96 9.33
CA VAL A 434 14.63 -13.80 9.40
C VAL A 434 14.85 -13.22 7.99
N ARG A 435 15.01 -14.08 6.97
CA ARG A 435 15.03 -13.64 5.56
C ARG A 435 13.76 -12.87 5.17
N ALA A 436 12.58 -13.40 5.51
CA ALA A 436 11.29 -12.76 5.31
C ALA A 436 11.17 -11.41 6.04
N GLY A 437 11.65 -11.30 7.29
CA GLY A 437 11.71 -10.03 8.01
C GLY A 437 12.55 -8.97 7.31
N SER A 438 13.71 -9.36 6.76
CA SER A 438 14.59 -8.45 6.01
C SER A 438 13.94 -7.97 4.70
N LEU A 439 13.26 -8.88 3.98
CA LEU A 439 12.49 -8.56 2.78
C LEU A 439 11.32 -7.61 3.06
N GLN A 440 10.65 -7.73 4.21
CA GLN A 440 9.58 -6.82 4.61
C GLN A 440 10.09 -5.41 4.91
N VAL A 441 11.23 -5.29 5.59
CA VAL A 441 11.90 -4.00 5.82
C VAL A 441 12.29 -3.35 4.50
N LEU A 442 12.94 -4.10 3.61
CA LEU A 442 13.36 -3.61 2.29
C LEU A 442 12.16 -3.21 1.41
N SER A 443 11.08 -4.00 1.43
CA SER A 443 9.84 -3.67 0.73
C SER A 443 9.22 -2.36 1.23
N SER A 444 9.18 -2.15 2.56
CA SER A 444 8.63 -0.93 3.17
C SER A 444 9.47 0.32 2.88
N LEU A 445 10.79 0.16 2.70
CA LEU A 445 11.71 1.21 2.26
C LEU A 445 11.53 1.56 0.77
N LEU A 446 11.33 0.54 -0.08
CA LEU A 446 11.13 0.70 -1.53
C LEU A 446 9.73 1.24 -1.88
N GLU A 447 8.71 0.90 -1.12
CA GLU A 447 7.34 1.36 -1.33
C GLU A 447 7.27 2.91 -1.35
N GLY A 448 6.74 3.50 -2.43
CA GLY A 448 6.65 4.95 -2.59
C GLY A 448 7.99 5.70 -2.73
N SER A 449 9.11 4.99 -2.91
CA SER A 449 10.45 5.59 -3.06
C SER A 449 10.71 6.22 -4.43
N ARG A 450 9.81 6.07 -5.42
CA ARG A 450 9.94 6.52 -6.81
C ARG A 450 10.48 7.94 -6.97
N LEU A 451 10.10 8.90 -6.13
CA LEU A 451 10.61 10.28 -6.22
C LEU A 451 12.10 10.37 -5.85
N PHE A 452 12.54 9.67 -4.81
CA PHE A 452 13.95 9.56 -4.42
C PHE A 452 14.75 8.78 -5.47
N LEU A 453 14.26 7.60 -5.86
CA LEU A 453 14.91 6.75 -6.87
C LEU A 453 14.94 7.38 -8.27
N SER A 454 14.05 8.33 -8.58
CA SER A 454 14.05 9.03 -9.87
C SER A 454 15.36 9.74 -10.20
N ALA A 455 16.18 10.07 -9.19
CA ALA A 455 17.50 10.69 -9.36
C ALA A 455 18.57 9.72 -9.89
N ALA A 456 18.33 8.40 -9.86
CA ALA A 456 19.27 7.41 -10.36
C ALA A 456 19.48 7.54 -11.88
N GLU A 457 20.74 7.52 -12.32
CA GLU A 457 21.10 7.58 -13.73
C GLU A 457 22.44 6.86 -14.00
N ASP A 458 22.49 6.11 -15.10
CA ASP A 458 23.70 5.46 -15.62
C ASP A 458 23.78 5.62 -17.14
N THR A 459 23.90 6.88 -17.57
CA THR A 459 24.14 7.25 -18.97
C THR A 459 25.63 7.19 -19.32
N SER A 460 25.92 6.81 -20.57
CA SER A 460 27.15 6.15 -21.02
C SER A 460 28.40 7.04 -21.20
N THR A 461 28.56 8.10 -20.40
CA THR A 461 29.75 8.98 -20.44
C THR A 461 30.66 8.78 -19.23
N PRO A 462 31.67 7.87 -19.31
CA PRO A 462 32.65 7.65 -18.23
C PRO A 462 33.68 8.79 -18.18
N ARG A 463 33.29 9.97 -17.66
CA ARG A 463 34.13 11.17 -17.58
C ARG A 463 33.84 12.08 -16.36
N GLN A 464 33.83 11.51 -15.16
CA GLN A 464 33.90 12.31 -13.92
C GLN A 464 34.95 11.72 -12.98
N ALA A 465 35.71 12.58 -12.29
CA ALA A 465 36.75 12.19 -11.34
C ALA A 465 36.19 11.82 -9.95
N PHE A 466 34.86 11.84 -9.80
CA PHE A 466 34.12 11.46 -8.60
C PHE A 466 32.86 10.70 -9.02
N THR A 467 32.39 9.78 -8.18
CA THR A 467 31.10 9.10 -8.39
C THR A 467 29.98 10.05 -7.95
N SER A 468 29.08 10.42 -8.86
CA SER A 468 27.91 11.24 -8.52
C SER A 468 26.89 10.44 -7.70
N PHE A 469 26.13 11.13 -6.84
CA PHE A 469 25.02 10.51 -6.09
C PHE A 469 24.05 9.72 -7.00
N SER A 470 23.74 10.25 -8.18
CA SER A 470 22.90 9.59 -9.19
C SER A 470 23.49 8.26 -9.71
N ALA A 471 24.82 8.20 -9.88
CA ALA A 471 25.53 7.01 -10.33
C ALA A 471 25.67 5.98 -9.20
N THR A 472 25.92 6.42 -7.96
CA THR A 472 25.87 5.57 -6.77
C THR A 472 24.51 4.92 -6.64
N LEU A 473 23.42 5.70 -6.67
CA LEU A 473 22.05 5.19 -6.54
C LEU A 473 21.65 4.25 -7.68
N ALA A 474 22.06 4.55 -8.91
CA ALA A 474 21.90 3.63 -10.05
C ALA A 474 22.64 2.30 -9.83
N SER A 475 23.81 2.33 -9.18
CA SER A 475 24.55 1.14 -8.82
C SER A 475 23.90 0.35 -7.69
N SER A 476 23.37 1.01 -6.66
CA SER A 476 22.60 0.33 -5.62
C SER A 476 21.35 -0.36 -6.17
N LEU A 477 20.66 0.26 -7.14
CA LEU A 477 19.52 -0.36 -7.81
C LEU A 477 19.91 -1.61 -8.62
N ARG A 478 21.05 -1.59 -9.33
CA ARG A 478 21.56 -2.80 -10.02
C ARG A 478 21.86 -3.92 -9.04
N GLU A 479 22.51 -3.61 -7.92
CA GLU A 479 22.86 -4.62 -6.93
C GLU A 479 21.63 -5.17 -6.20
N LEU A 480 20.62 -4.32 -5.93
CA LEU A 480 19.28 -4.75 -5.50
C LEU A 480 18.65 -5.74 -6.50
N HIS A 481 18.64 -5.41 -7.79
CA HIS A 481 18.15 -6.31 -8.84
C HIS A 481 18.89 -7.65 -8.85
N ARG A 482 20.23 -7.61 -8.79
CA ARG A 482 21.09 -8.80 -8.81
C ARG A 482 20.87 -9.69 -7.58
N SER A 483 20.89 -9.10 -6.38
CA SER A 483 20.75 -9.85 -5.13
C SER A 483 19.34 -10.39 -4.91
N LEU A 484 18.29 -9.65 -5.28
CA LEU A 484 16.92 -10.16 -5.17
C LEU A 484 16.63 -11.24 -6.23
N LEU A 485 17.26 -11.20 -7.41
CA LEU A 485 17.19 -12.31 -8.36
C LEU A 485 17.85 -13.57 -7.79
N LEU A 486 19.03 -13.46 -7.18
CA LEU A 486 19.69 -14.59 -6.51
C LEU A 486 18.83 -15.14 -5.35
N ALA A 487 18.20 -14.26 -4.57
CA ALA A 487 17.26 -14.68 -3.52
C ALA A 487 16.03 -15.39 -4.10
N LEU A 488 15.51 -14.93 -5.25
CA LEU A 488 14.38 -15.56 -5.94
C LEU A 488 14.75 -16.97 -6.44
N MET A 489 15.98 -17.17 -6.90
CA MET A 489 16.48 -18.47 -7.37
C MET A 489 16.75 -19.46 -6.22
N ALA A 490 17.17 -18.98 -5.05
CA ALA A 490 17.64 -19.82 -3.95
C ALA A 490 16.60 -20.08 -2.83
N GLU A 491 15.46 -19.37 -2.82
CA GLU A 491 14.49 -19.48 -1.73
C GLU A 491 13.56 -20.70 -1.89
N SER A 492 13.59 -21.60 -0.90
CA SER A 492 12.77 -22.81 -0.85
C SER A 492 11.46 -22.66 -0.07
N SER A 493 11.33 -21.65 0.79
CA SER A 493 10.13 -21.45 1.61
C SER A 493 9.07 -20.62 0.86
N SER A 494 7.92 -21.21 0.52
CA SER A 494 6.81 -20.53 -0.19
C SER A 494 6.40 -19.18 0.42
N GLN A 495 6.40 -19.09 1.77
CA GLN A 495 6.09 -17.87 2.51
C GLN A 495 7.14 -16.77 2.30
N THR A 496 8.41 -17.15 2.24
CA THR A 496 9.54 -16.22 2.05
C THR A 496 9.71 -15.87 0.57
N LEU A 497 9.53 -16.83 -0.33
CA LEU A 497 9.45 -16.66 -1.78
C LEU A 497 8.38 -15.62 -2.16
N THR A 498 7.21 -15.69 -1.52
CA THR A 498 6.15 -14.66 -1.62
C THR A 498 6.65 -13.26 -1.22
N GLN A 499 7.51 -13.13 -0.19
CA GLN A 499 8.11 -11.84 0.18
C GLN A 499 9.20 -11.40 -0.80
N VAL A 500 10.01 -12.32 -1.36
CA VAL A 500 11.01 -11.99 -2.38
C VAL A 500 10.34 -11.40 -3.60
N ILE A 501 9.32 -12.08 -4.15
CA ILE A 501 8.57 -11.65 -5.33
C ILE A 501 7.92 -10.27 -5.10
N LYS A 502 7.32 -10.04 -3.93
CA LYS A 502 6.76 -8.72 -3.56
C LYS A 502 7.83 -7.64 -3.45
N CYS A 503 8.99 -7.95 -2.88
CA CYS A 503 10.11 -7.02 -2.78
C CYS A 503 10.63 -6.62 -4.18
N VAL A 504 10.76 -7.59 -5.09
CA VAL A 504 11.09 -7.35 -6.51
C VAL A 504 10.02 -6.51 -7.19
N ALA A 505 8.73 -6.75 -6.96
CA ALA A 505 7.66 -5.93 -7.53
C ALA A 505 7.72 -4.47 -7.04
N HIS A 506 8.01 -4.23 -5.76
CA HIS A 506 8.23 -2.88 -5.24
C HIS A 506 9.48 -2.22 -5.86
N LEU A 507 10.58 -2.96 -6.05
CA LEU A 507 11.74 -2.44 -6.78
C LEU A 507 11.36 -2.04 -8.21
N VAL A 508 10.63 -2.91 -8.91
CA VAL A 508 10.20 -2.68 -10.30
C VAL A 508 9.33 -1.44 -10.46
N CYS A 509 8.35 -1.23 -9.57
CA CYS A 509 7.46 -0.06 -9.63
C CYS A 509 8.14 1.29 -9.35
N ASN A 510 9.33 1.30 -8.73
CA ASN A 510 10.00 2.55 -8.30
C ASN A 510 11.30 2.86 -9.07
N THR A 511 11.90 1.89 -9.77
CA THR A 511 13.17 2.05 -10.53
C THR A 511 12.98 2.81 -11.87
N PRO A 512 13.77 3.86 -12.18
CA PRO A 512 13.64 4.63 -13.42
C PRO A 512 14.39 3.99 -14.61
N TYR A 513 13.92 2.85 -15.12
CA TYR A 513 14.59 2.09 -16.20
C TYR A 513 15.01 2.92 -17.43
N HIS A 514 14.24 3.94 -17.82
CA HIS A 514 14.60 4.82 -18.95
C HIS A 514 15.90 5.63 -18.75
N ARG A 515 16.43 5.72 -17.51
CA ARG A 515 17.70 6.38 -17.16
C ARG A 515 18.83 5.39 -16.83
N LEU A 516 18.55 4.09 -16.85
CA LEU A 516 19.49 3.03 -16.51
C LEU A 516 19.87 2.23 -17.76
N ARG A 517 20.92 1.42 -17.66
CA ARG A 517 21.26 0.48 -18.73
C ARG A 517 20.20 -0.63 -18.81
N PRO A 518 19.72 -1.00 -20.01
CA PRO A 518 18.78 -2.11 -20.20
C PRO A 518 19.35 -3.46 -19.72
N GLY A 519 18.46 -4.44 -19.53
CA GLY A 519 18.81 -5.82 -19.16
C GLY A 519 18.55 -6.18 -17.70
N LEU A 520 17.92 -5.27 -16.92
CA LEU A 520 17.58 -5.52 -15.51
C LEU A 520 16.26 -6.31 -15.35
N LEU A 521 15.38 -6.26 -16.35
CA LEU A 521 14.05 -6.88 -16.28
C LEU A 521 14.03 -8.27 -16.94
N SER A 522 14.81 -8.45 -18.00
CA SER A 522 14.92 -9.71 -18.75
C SER A 522 15.26 -10.94 -17.90
N PRO A 523 16.16 -10.87 -16.88
CA PRO A 523 16.43 -12.03 -16.01
C PRO A 523 15.25 -12.35 -15.09
N ILE A 524 14.59 -11.32 -14.54
CA ILE A 524 13.42 -11.46 -13.66
C ILE A 524 12.24 -12.05 -14.44
N TRP A 525 12.01 -11.57 -15.66
CA TRP A 525 10.97 -12.08 -16.57
C TRP A 525 11.11 -13.57 -16.86
N LYS A 526 12.34 -14.06 -17.08
CA LYS A 526 12.60 -15.50 -17.26
C LYS A 526 12.38 -16.28 -15.96
N GLN A 527 12.95 -15.81 -14.85
CA GLN A 527 12.88 -16.54 -13.58
C GLN A 527 11.45 -16.63 -13.02
N ILE A 528 10.59 -15.61 -13.23
CA ILE A 528 9.24 -15.60 -12.65
C ILE A 528 8.26 -16.58 -13.31
N GLN A 529 8.52 -17.02 -14.54
CA GLN A 529 7.62 -17.90 -15.32
C GLN A 529 7.29 -19.21 -14.60
N GLN A 530 8.29 -19.86 -13.98
CA GLN A 530 8.09 -21.13 -13.27
C GLN A 530 7.17 -21.03 -12.05
N TYR A 531 7.06 -19.84 -11.43
CA TYR A 531 6.29 -19.64 -10.20
C TYR A 531 4.81 -19.30 -10.44
N VAL A 532 4.40 -19.10 -11.70
CA VAL A 532 3.00 -18.85 -12.05
C VAL A 532 2.13 -20.09 -11.78
N HIS A 533 2.65 -21.29 -11.99
CA HIS A 533 1.95 -22.56 -11.73
C HIS A 533 2.31 -23.17 -10.36
N HIS A 534 2.89 -22.38 -9.46
CA HIS A 534 3.33 -22.86 -8.14
C HIS A 534 2.17 -23.37 -7.25
N ARG A 535 2.41 -24.41 -6.45
CA ARG A 535 1.38 -25.05 -5.60
C ARG A 535 0.72 -24.09 -4.59
N ASP A 536 1.47 -23.13 -4.06
CA ASP A 536 0.95 -22.10 -3.14
C ASP A 536 0.30 -20.94 -3.91
N VAL A 537 -0.99 -20.72 -3.68
CA VAL A 537 -1.80 -19.64 -4.26
C VAL A 537 -1.17 -18.27 -4.05
N ASN A 538 -0.53 -18.00 -2.91
CA ASN A 538 0.09 -16.71 -2.60
C ASN A 538 1.31 -16.42 -3.49
N VAL A 539 2.05 -17.47 -3.87
CA VAL A 539 3.18 -17.37 -4.81
C VAL A 539 2.66 -17.09 -6.22
N ARG A 540 1.59 -17.79 -6.66
CA ARG A 540 0.97 -17.55 -7.97
C ARG A 540 0.42 -16.11 -8.10
N VAL A 541 -0.34 -15.67 -7.11
CA VAL A 541 -0.84 -14.28 -6.97
C VAL A 541 0.33 -13.30 -7.07
N SER A 542 1.37 -13.46 -6.25
CA SER A 542 2.52 -12.54 -6.24
C SER A 542 3.30 -12.56 -7.55
N SER A 543 3.38 -13.71 -8.23
CA SER A 543 4.03 -13.84 -9.54
C SER A 543 3.29 -13.07 -10.62
N LEU A 544 1.96 -13.13 -10.63
CA LEU A 544 1.11 -12.30 -11.50
C LEU A 544 1.23 -10.82 -11.13
N THR A 545 1.25 -10.44 -9.85
CA THR A 545 1.50 -9.05 -9.42
C THR A 545 2.85 -8.54 -9.92
N LEU A 546 3.92 -9.36 -9.88
CA LEU A 546 5.23 -8.99 -10.42
C LEU A 546 5.21 -8.87 -11.95
N LEU A 547 4.54 -9.78 -12.66
CA LEU A 547 4.34 -9.66 -14.12
C LEU A 547 3.57 -8.37 -14.47
N GLY A 548 2.55 -8.01 -13.69
CA GLY A 548 1.82 -6.74 -13.78
C GLY A 548 2.71 -5.52 -13.53
N ALA A 549 3.58 -5.58 -12.52
CA ALA A 549 4.58 -4.54 -12.25
C ALA A 549 5.58 -4.39 -13.41
N LEU A 550 6.04 -5.50 -14.00
CA LEU A 550 6.96 -5.49 -15.14
C LEU A 550 6.31 -4.84 -16.38
N VAL A 551 5.06 -5.19 -16.72
CA VAL A 551 4.39 -4.60 -17.89
C VAL A 551 3.96 -3.15 -17.66
N SER A 552 3.66 -2.73 -16.43
CA SER A 552 3.30 -1.33 -16.12
C SER A 552 4.51 -0.40 -15.89
N ALA A 553 5.72 -0.95 -15.72
CA ALA A 553 6.94 -0.18 -15.46
C ALA A 553 7.35 0.73 -16.64
N GLN A 554 6.92 2.00 -16.58
CA GLN A 554 7.22 3.02 -17.62
C GLN A 554 6.78 2.59 -19.03
N ALA A 555 5.61 1.93 -19.12
CA ALA A 555 5.09 1.45 -20.39
C ALA A 555 4.81 2.59 -21.40
N PRO A 556 5.10 2.38 -22.71
CA PRO A 556 5.79 1.23 -23.28
C PRO A 556 7.31 1.31 -23.05
N LEU A 557 7.91 0.24 -22.48
CA LEU A 557 9.35 0.12 -22.29
C LEU A 557 9.95 -0.83 -23.34
N PRO A 558 11.01 -0.45 -24.10
CA PRO A 558 11.53 -1.27 -25.21
C PRO A 558 11.98 -2.68 -24.80
N GLU A 559 12.58 -2.85 -23.62
CA GLU A 559 12.98 -4.16 -23.10
C GLU A 559 11.77 -5.08 -22.89
N ILE A 560 10.68 -4.56 -22.30
CA ILE A 560 9.45 -5.32 -22.08
C ILE A 560 8.73 -5.61 -23.40
N GLN A 561 8.70 -4.65 -24.34
CA GLN A 561 8.15 -4.89 -25.68
C GLN A 561 8.83 -6.08 -26.38
N GLN A 562 10.17 -6.17 -26.31
CA GLN A 562 10.92 -7.31 -26.85
C GLN A 562 10.63 -8.62 -26.12
N LEU A 563 10.38 -8.59 -24.81
CA LEU A 563 10.05 -9.78 -24.00
C LEU A 563 8.61 -10.27 -24.25
N LEU A 564 7.66 -9.37 -24.52
CA LEU A 564 6.27 -9.70 -24.89
C LEU A 564 6.19 -10.31 -26.30
N GLN A 565 7.10 -9.94 -27.20
CA GLN A 565 7.19 -10.48 -28.56
C GLN A 565 7.98 -11.80 -28.66
N GLN A 566 8.61 -12.27 -27.58
CA GLN A 566 9.30 -13.55 -27.59
C GLN A 566 8.29 -14.72 -27.53
N PRO A 567 8.37 -15.69 -28.46
CA PRO A 567 7.60 -16.93 -28.33
C PRO A 567 8.05 -17.68 -27.07
N ALA A 568 7.14 -18.45 -26.47
CA ALA A 568 7.42 -19.25 -25.29
C ALA A 568 8.49 -20.30 -25.60
N LYS A 569 9.76 -20.01 -25.28
CA LYS A 569 10.85 -20.98 -25.34
C LYS A 569 10.83 -21.84 -24.09
N THR A 570 10.25 -23.03 -24.21
CA THR A 570 10.26 -24.10 -23.20
C THR A 570 11.70 -24.34 -22.74
N SER A 571 11.99 -23.86 -21.53
CA SER A 571 13.32 -23.91 -20.92
C SER A 571 13.35 -25.02 -19.90
N GLY A 572 13.59 -26.26 -20.36
CA GLY A 572 13.85 -27.42 -19.50
C GLY A 572 12.61 -28.14 -18.97
N ASP A 573 12.31 -29.29 -19.59
CA ASP A 573 11.80 -30.52 -18.97
C ASP A 573 10.80 -30.42 -17.79
N VAL A 574 9.73 -29.65 -17.98
CA VAL A 574 8.46 -29.84 -17.27
C VAL A 574 7.38 -29.92 -18.33
N GLY A 575 6.65 -31.03 -18.36
CA GLY A 575 5.78 -31.39 -19.48
C GLY A 575 4.69 -30.36 -19.77
N PHE A 576 4.66 -29.86 -21.01
CA PHE A 576 3.50 -29.25 -21.63
C PHE A 576 2.77 -30.32 -22.47
N PRO A 577 1.63 -30.88 -22.02
CA PRO A 577 0.84 -31.77 -22.86
C PRO A 577 0.00 -30.94 -23.84
N HIS A 578 0.53 -30.74 -25.05
CA HIS A 578 -0.27 -30.53 -26.27
C HIS A 578 -1.33 -29.41 -26.25
N GLU A 579 -0.99 -28.20 -25.76
CA GLU A 579 -1.90 -27.03 -25.66
C GLU A 579 -2.58 -26.58 -26.97
N ALA A 580 -2.10 -27.01 -28.15
CA ALA A 580 -2.60 -26.56 -29.45
C ALA A 580 -4.09 -26.92 -29.71
N HIS A 581 -4.59 -28.00 -29.12
CA HIS A 581 -5.97 -28.47 -29.38
C HIS A 581 -7.03 -27.80 -28.50
N MET A 582 -6.69 -27.33 -27.29
CA MET A 582 -7.69 -26.89 -26.31
C MET A 582 -8.24 -25.48 -26.60
N CYS A 583 -7.44 -24.60 -27.21
CA CYS A 583 -7.89 -23.26 -27.60
C CYS A 583 -8.86 -23.28 -28.79
N GLN A 584 -8.95 -24.40 -29.53
CA GLN A 584 -9.90 -24.58 -30.62
C GLN A 584 -11.32 -24.87 -30.12
N ASN A 585 -11.49 -25.56 -28.99
CA ASN A 585 -12.81 -25.96 -28.49
C ASN A 585 -13.71 -24.75 -28.14
N TRP A 586 -13.13 -23.67 -27.62
CA TRP A 586 -13.85 -22.41 -27.40
C TRP A 586 -14.16 -21.66 -28.71
N ARG A 587 -13.33 -21.79 -29.76
CA ARG A 587 -13.60 -21.22 -31.08
C ARG A 587 -14.68 -22.00 -31.85
N GLN A 588 -14.75 -23.32 -31.68
CA GLN A 588 -15.69 -24.20 -32.40
C GLN A 588 -17.15 -24.06 -31.96
N GLN A 589 -17.44 -23.50 -30.78
CA GLN A 589 -18.84 -23.32 -30.33
C GLN A 589 -19.62 -22.24 -31.11
N ARG A 590 -18.99 -21.48 -32.02
CA ARG A 590 -19.67 -20.57 -32.97
C ARG A 590 -18.94 -20.40 -34.31
N SER A 591 -19.09 -21.37 -35.21
CA SER A 591 -19.49 -21.12 -36.63
C SER A 591 -19.38 -22.39 -37.49
N LEU A 592 -20.51 -23.02 -37.77
CA LEU A 592 -20.73 -23.71 -39.04
C LEU A 592 -21.11 -22.63 -40.06
N GLU A 593 -20.11 -21.99 -40.67
CA GLU A 593 -20.21 -21.31 -41.97
C GLU A 593 -18.80 -20.88 -42.43
N GLU A 594 -18.62 -20.74 -43.74
CA GLU A 594 -17.33 -20.90 -44.43
C GLU A 594 -16.36 -19.71 -44.27
N GLY A 595 -15.05 -19.99 -44.15
CA GLY A 595 -14.04 -18.93 -44.09
C GLY A 595 -12.61 -19.40 -43.78
N HIS A 596 -11.90 -19.92 -44.78
CA HIS A 596 -10.48 -20.26 -44.64
C HIS A 596 -9.60 -19.05 -44.29
N TRP A 597 -8.93 -19.07 -43.14
CA TRP A 597 -7.73 -18.27 -42.88
C TRP A 597 -6.64 -19.14 -42.25
N LEU A 598 -5.64 -19.49 -43.07
CA LEU A 598 -4.45 -20.25 -42.70
C LEU A 598 -3.32 -19.33 -42.20
N TYR A 599 -2.41 -19.92 -41.40
CA TYR A 599 -1.14 -19.37 -40.89
C TYR A 599 -1.19 -18.33 -39.76
N GLY A 600 -0.56 -18.64 -38.62
CA GLY A 600 -0.27 -17.64 -37.58
C GLY A 600 -0.11 -18.08 -36.11
N GLU A 601 0.29 -19.32 -35.78
CA GLU A 601 0.55 -19.67 -34.35
C GLU A 601 1.89 -19.16 -33.82
N GLU A 602 2.81 -18.75 -34.69
CA GLU A 602 4.05 -18.06 -34.30
C GLU A 602 3.79 -16.55 -34.09
N GLY A 603 3.77 -16.10 -32.83
CA GLY A 603 3.75 -14.66 -32.49
C GLY A 603 2.88 -14.24 -31.30
N ILE A 604 2.13 -15.16 -30.68
CA ILE A 604 1.26 -14.82 -29.55
C ILE A 604 2.06 -14.64 -28.26
N CYS A 605 1.90 -13.48 -27.61
CA CYS A 605 2.47 -13.19 -26.29
C CYS A 605 1.95 -14.20 -25.26
N TRP A 606 2.84 -15.05 -24.75
CA TRP A 606 2.50 -16.12 -23.78
C TRP A 606 1.76 -15.59 -22.54
N LEU A 607 2.14 -14.40 -22.05
CA LEU A 607 1.51 -13.80 -20.86
C LEU A 607 0.03 -13.45 -21.09
N LEU A 608 -0.33 -13.02 -22.32
CA LEU A 608 -1.71 -12.70 -22.65
C LEU A 608 -2.54 -13.99 -22.71
N ARG A 609 -2.02 -15.03 -23.39
CA ARG A 609 -2.66 -16.36 -23.44
C ARG A 609 -2.85 -16.93 -22.03
N LEU A 610 -1.81 -16.94 -21.22
CA LEU A 610 -1.84 -17.38 -19.82
C LEU A 610 -2.91 -16.67 -19.01
N CYS A 611 -2.95 -15.33 -19.03
CA CYS A 611 -3.92 -14.59 -18.22
C CYS A 611 -5.36 -14.80 -18.72
N VAL A 612 -5.58 -14.97 -20.02
CA VAL A 612 -6.89 -15.40 -20.56
C VAL A 612 -7.25 -16.80 -20.02
N CYS A 613 -6.35 -17.77 -20.13
CA CYS A 613 -6.58 -19.14 -19.66
C CYS A 613 -6.90 -19.20 -18.15
N VAL A 614 -6.11 -18.54 -17.31
CA VAL A 614 -6.33 -18.46 -15.85
C VAL A 614 -7.71 -17.89 -15.50
N VAL A 615 -8.23 -16.96 -16.32
CA VAL A 615 -9.52 -16.32 -16.08
C VAL A 615 -10.69 -17.19 -16.56
N THR A 616 -10.59 -17.84 -17.72
CA THR A 616 -11.74 -18.50 -18.37
C THR A 616 -11.75 -20.02 -18.36
N GLN A 617 -10.60 -20.68 -18.23
CA GLN A 617 -10.52 -22.14 -18.32
C GLN A 617 -10.67 -22.81 -16.95
N PRO A 618 -11.26 -24.03 -16.92
CA PRO A 618 -11.23 -24.84 -15.71
C PRO A 618 -9.80 -25.28 -15.39
N ARG A 619 -9.55 -25.57 -14.12
CA ARG A 619 -8.25 -26.00 -13.61
C ARG A 619 -7.92 -27.42 -14.10
N GLU A 620 -6.69 -27.61 -14.57
CA GLU A 620 -6.11 -28.93 -14.77
C GLU A 620 -5.75 -29.53 -13.41
N ASP A 621 -6.59 -30.43 -12.90
CA ASP A 621 -6.23 -31.28 -11.77
C ASP A 621 -5.38 -32.46 -12.27
N ASN A 622 -4.05 -32.38 -12.05
CA ASN A 622 -3.07 -33.45 -12.33
C ASN A 622 -3.23 -34.64 -11.36
N SER A 623 -4.43 -35.23 -11.32
CA SER A 623 -4.74 -36.43 -10.56
C SER A 623 -5.35 -37.48 -11.48
N ASP A 624 -4.56 -38.50 -11.83
CA ASP A 624 -4.97 -39.71 -12.59
C ASP A 624 -5.98 -40.62 -11.84
N SER A 625 -6.75 -40.07 -10.91
CA SER A 625 -7.86 -40.74 -10.23
C SER A 625 -9.18 -40.29 -10.86
N GLY A 626 -9.68 -41.09 -11.80
CA GLY A 626 -10.94 -40.81 -12.50
C GLY A 626 -12.19 -40.83 -11.62
N THR A 627 -13.34 -40.60 -12.27
CA THR A 627 -14.71 -40.72 -11.71
C THR A 627 -15.11 -39.74 -10.60
N ILE A 628 -15.06 -38.43 -10.91
CA ILE A 628 -16.08 -37.48 -10.43
C ILE A 628 -16.72 -36.81 -11.65
N PRO A 629 -18.05 -36.87 -11.83
CA PRO A 629 -18.72 -36.14 -12.92
C PRO A 629 -18.54 -34.62 -12.81
N PHE A 630 -18.32 -33.95 -13.95
CA PHE A 630 -18.09 -32.50 -14.08
C PHE A 630 -19.10 -31.59 -13.37
N HIS A 631 -20.29 -32.12 -13.02
CA HIS A 631 -21.39 -31.37 -12.43
C HIS A 631 -21.39 -31.30 -10.88
N LEU A 632 -20.40 -31.91 -10.19
CA LEU A 632 -20.39 -32.03 -8.72
C LEU A 632 -19.19 -31.39 -8.00
N SER A 633 -18.22 -30.80 -8.70
CA SER A 633 -17.13 -30.04 -8.05
C SER A 633 -17.46 -28.54 -7.99
N PRO A 634 -17.53 -27.91 -6.80
CA PRO A 634 -17.91 -26.50 -6.67
C PRO A 634 -16.80 -25.50 -7.08
N ASN A 635 -15.62 -25.96 -7.51
CA ASN A 635 -14.47 -25.10 -7.87
C ASN A 635 -13.83 -25.53 -9.20
N LEU A 636 -14.54 -25.39 -10.33
CA LEU A 636 -13.94 -25.67 -11.65
C LEU A 636 -12.84 -24.66 -12.03
N LEU A 637 -12.98 -23.38 -11.67
CA LEU A 637 -12.05 -22.31 -12.07
C LEU A 637 -10.94 -22.09 -11.01
N GLU A 638 -9.86 -21.42 -11.40
CA GLU A 638 -8.81 -20.98 -10.48
C GLU A 638 -9.34 -20.12 -9.31
N PRO A 639 -8.70 -20.09 -8.12
CA PRO A 639 -9.16 -19.27 -7.00
C PRO A 639 -9.25 -17.79 -7.36
N SER A 640 -10.34 -17.13 -6.94
CA SER A 640 -10.62 -15.71 -7.24
C SER A 640 -9.38 -14.80 -7.13
N PRO A 641 -8.53 -14.84 -6.07
CA PRO A 641 -7.32 -14.01 -6.01
C PRO A 641 -6.36 -14.14 -7.21
N VAL A 642 -6.18 -15.34 -7.78
CA VAL A 642 -5.33 -15.57 -8.96
C VAL A 642 -5.97 -14.94 -10.21
N ARG A 643 -7.28 -15.12 -10.36
CA ARG A 643 -8.07 -14.60 -11.48
C ARG A 643 -8.15 -13.07 -11.47
N LEU A 644 -8.28 -12.46 -10.29
CA LEU A 644 -8.26 -11.00 -10.13
C LEU A 644 -6.91 -10.39 -10.53
N GLU A 645 -5.79 -10.99 -10.14
CA GLU A 645 -4.46 -10.53 -10.59
C GLU A 645 -4.25 -10.75 -12.09
N ALA A 646 -4.70 -11.87 -12.65
CA ALA A 646 -4.63 -12.11 -14.11
C ALA A 646 -5.42 -11.06 -14.91
N LEU A 647 -6.62 -10.67 -14.46
CA LEU A 647 -7.39 -9.56 -15.05
C LEU A 647 -6.66 -8.22 -14.92
N GLN A 648 -5.99 -7.95 -13.79
CA GLN A 648 -5.14 -6.76 -13.66
C GLN A 648 -3.96 -6.79 -14.64
N VAL A 649 -3.29 -7.93 -14.83
CA VAL A 649 -2.20 -8.06 -15.82
C VAL A 649 -2.71 -7.78 -17.24
N LEU A 650 -3.88 -8.30 -17.62
CA LEU A 650 -4.52 -7.99 -18.91
C LEU A 650 -4.80 -6.49 -19.07
N ALA A 651 -5.35 -5.84 -18.04
CA ALA A 651 -5.60 -4.39 -18.06
C ALA A 651 -4.30 -3.57 -18.22
N HIS A 652 -3.22 -3.95 -17.54
CA HIS A 652 -1.91 -3.30 -17.71
C HIS A 652 -1.28 -3.55 -19.09
N LEU A 653 -1.44 -4.75 -19.66
CA LEU A 653 -1.01 -5.09 -21.02
C LEU A 653 -1.73 -4.24 -22.07
N VAL A 654 -3.05 -4.12 -21.97
CA VAL A 654 -3.88 -3.27 -22.83
C VAL A 654 -3.42 -1.82 -22.74
N LYS A 655 -3.34 -1.27 -21.51
CA LYS A 655 -2.95 0.12 -21.25
C LYS A 655 -1.55 0.48 -21.77
N GLY A 656 -0.59 -0.42 -21.60
CA GLY A 656 0.83 -0.16 -21.91
C GLY A 656 1.25 -0.55 -23.34
N TYR A 657 0.61 -1.57 -23.91
CA TYR A 657 1.04 -2.22 -25.16
C TYR A 657 -0.15 -2.57 -26.06
N PHE A 658 -1.16 -1.70 -26.15
CA PHE A 658 -2.37 -1.93 -26.96
C PHE A 658 -2.07 -2.39 -28.39
N PHE A 659 -1.00 -1.90 -29.02
CA PHE A 659 -0.57 -2.30 -30.35
C PHE A 659 -0.23 -3.81 -30.50
N LEU A 660 0.07 -4.51 -29.40
CA LEU A 660 0.22 -5.97 -29.33
C LEU A 660 -1.10 -6.68 -29.00
N THR A 661 -1.97 -6.08 -28.19
CA THR A 661 -3.22 -6.70 -27.73
C THR A 661 -4.41 -6.45 -28.66
N GLN A 662 -4.32 -5.50 -29.59
CA GLN A 662 -5.44 -5.04 -30.42
C GLN A 662 -6.01 -6.11 -31.37
N GLU A 663 -5.21 -7.10 -31.77
CA GLU A 663 -5.70 -8.23 -32.57
C GLU A 663 -6.62 -9.16 -31.76
N TRP A 664 -6.52 -9.14 -30.43
CA TRP A 664 -7.33 -9.91 -29.47
C TRP A 664 -8.52 -9.11 -28.91
N LEU A 665 -8.92 -8.00 -29.56
CA LEU A 665 -9.95 -7.08 -29.02
C LEU A 665 -11.29 -7.78 -28.74
N LEU A 666 -11.71 -8.70 -29.63
CA LEU A 666 -12.98 -9.42 -29.49
C LEU A 666 -12.87 -10.58 -28.50
N GLU A 667 -11.72 -11.26 -28.43
CA GLU A 667 -11.44 -12.27 -27.41
C GLU A 667 -11.41 -11.65 -25.99
N LEU A 668 -10.77 -10.49 -25.82
CA LEU A 668 -10.74 -9.77 -24.54
C LEU A 668 -12.13 -9.18 -24.17
N CYS A 669 -12.97 -8.85 -25.15
CA CYS A 669 -14.39 -8.57 -24.95
C CYS A 669 -15.11 -9.78 -24.35
N GLN A 670 -14.95 -10.96 -24.95
CA GLN A 670 -15.57 -12.21 -24.49
C GLN A 670 -15.11 -12.58 -23.06
N VAL A 671 -13.82 -12.48 -22.76
CA VAL A 671 -13.27 -12.68 -21.40
C VAL A 671 -13.96 -11.75 -20.39
N SER A 672 -14.10 -10.47 -20.74
CA SER A 672 -14.76 -9.48 -19.88
C SER A 672 -16.26 -9.77 -19.72
N ALA A 673 -16.94 -10.21 -20.78
CA ALA A 673 -18.34 -10.60 -20.76
C ALA A 673 -18.59 -11.89 -19.94
N CYS A 674 -17.63 -12.83 -19.91
CA CYS A 674 -17.67 -13.97 -18.99
C CYS A 674 -17.56 -13.51 -17.52
N CYS A 675 -16.56 -12.68 -17.21
CA CYS A 675 -16.35 -12.15 -15.84
C CYS A 675 -17.57 -11.37 -15.31
N LEU A 676 -18.24 -10.61 -16.18
CA LEU A 676 -19.45 -9.86 -15.85
C LEU A 676 -20.69 -10.73 -15.58
N ARG A 677 -20.70 -12.01 -15.99
CA ARG A 677 -21.81 -12.95 -15.73
C ARG A 677 -21.64 -13.75 -14.44
N GLU A 678 -20.48 -13.66 -13.79
CA GLU A 678 -20.20 -14.39 -12.55
C GLU A 678 -20.89 -13.78 -11.33
N GLN A 679 -20.96 -14.54 -10.24
CA GLN A 679 -21.53 -14.07 -8.98
C GLN A 679 -20.56 -13.23 -8.13
N ASP A 680 -19.24 -13.36 -8.32
CA ASP A 680 -18.24 -12.58 -7.58
C ASP A 680 -18.14 -11.16 -8.14
N SER A 681 -18.71 -10.19 -7.41
CA SER A 681 -18.63 -8.76 -7.72
C SER A 681 -17.19 -8.23 -7.92
N SER A 682 -16.19 -8.90 -7.34
CA SER A 682 -14.78 -8.58 -7.52
C SER A 682 -14.30 -8.93 -8.94
N VAL A 683 -14.74 -10.07 -9.47
CA VAL A 683 -14.44 -10.53 -10.84
C VAL A 683 -15.20 -9.68 -11.86
N GLN A 684 -16.49 -9.40 -11.61
CA GLN A 684 -17.28 -8.45 -12.41
C GLN A 684 -16.58 -7.09 -12.51
N LEU A 685 -16.08 -6.54 -11.39
CA LEU A 685 -15.39 -5.25 -11.35
C LEU A 685 -14.09 -5.25 -12.16
N HIS A 686 -13.29 -6.32 -12.10
CA HIS A 686 -12.05 -6.38 -12.86
C HIS A 686 -12.27 -6.65 -14.36
N GLY A 687 -13.31 -7.41 -14.74
CA GLY A 687 -13.77 -7.49 -16.12
C GLY A 687 -14.26 -6.14 -16.66
N THR A 688 -14.95 -5.35 -15.85
CA THR A 688 -15.40 -3.99 -16.21
C THR A 688 -14.22 -3.04 -16.45
N LYS A 689 -13.21 -3.07 -15.58
CA LYS A 689 -11.96 -2.31 -15.75
C LYS A 689 -11.18 -2.70 -17.02
N LEU A 690 -11.20 -3.98 -17.40
CA LEU A 690 -10.57 -4.43 -18.65
C LEU A 690 -11.27 -3.78 -19.87
N LEU A 691 -12.61 -3.71 -19.88
CA LEU A 691 -13.37 -2.99 -20.91
C LEU A 691 -13.07 -1.49 -20.93
N GLU A 692 -12.95 -0.85 -19.76
CA GLU A 692 -12.60 0.58 -19.65
C GLU A 692 -11.21 0.89 -20.24
N GLU A 693 -10.20 0.07 -19.93
CA GLU A 693 -8.84 0.24 -20.48
C GLU A 693 -8.80 -0.07 -21.99
N LEU A 694 -9.58 -1.04 -22.49
CA LEU A 694 -9.73 -1.31 -23.92
C LEU A 694 -10.33 -0.11 -24.67
N GLY A 695 -11.46 0.43 -24.18
CA GLY A 695 -12.09 1.62 -24.75
C GLY A 695 -11.18 2.85 -24.72
N THR A 696 -10.51 3.08 -23.59
CA THR A 696 -9.56 4.18 -23.42
C THR A 696 -8.36 4.06 -24.37
N SER A 697 -7.86 2.85 -24.58
CA SER A 697 -6.75 2.58 -25.51
C SER A 697 -7.14 2.82 -26.97
N ILE A 698 -8.37 2.44 -27.36
CA ILE A 698 -8.94 2.77 -28.68
C ILE A 698 -9.02 4.29 -28.87
N ILE A 699 -9.56 5.03 -27.89
CA ILE A 699 -9.62 6.50 -27.93
C ILE A 699 -8.21 7.12 -28.05
N GLN A 700 -7.22 6.58 -27.35
CA GLN A 700 -5.84 7.08 -27.40
C GLN A 700 -5.17 6.83 -28.77
N GLN A 701 -5.41 5.66 -29.38
CA GLN A 701 -4.94 5.36 -30.74
C GLN A 701 -5.49 6.38 -31.74
N TYR A 702 -6.82 6.52 -31.80
CA TYR A 702 -7.52 7.44 -32.71
C TYR A 702 -7.18 8.93 -32.50
N ARG A 703 -6.79 9.35 -31.28
CA ARG A 703 -6.35 10.74 -31.01
C ARG A 703 -4.93 11.06 -31.49
N THR A 704 -4.07 10.06 -31.66
CA THR A 704 -2.65 10.28 -31.99
C THR A 704 -2.45 10.58 -33.48
N GLU A 705 -3.38 10.11 -34.31
CA GLU A 705 -3.40 10.24 -35.78
C GLU A 705 -3.55 11.67 -36.30
N GLU A 706 -4.19 12.59 -35.57
CA GLU A 706 -4.31 14.01 -35.96
C GLU A 706 -2.95 14.72 -36.12
N LYS A 707 -1.83 14.05 -35.80
CA LYS A 707 -0.49 14.67 -35.70
C LYS A 707 0.64 13.94 -36.42
N ILE A 708 0.50 12.67 -36.80
CA ILE A 708 1.58 11.89 -37.44
C ILE A 708 1.01 10.91 -38.48
N GLN A 709 1.42 11.07 -39.74
CA GLN A 709 1.08 10.15 -40.84
C GLN A 709 2.14 9.03 -40.98
N GLU A 710 2.25 8.12 -40.00
CA GLU A 710 3.15 6.97 -40.09
C GLU A 710 2.50 5.65 -39.65
N SER A 711 2.19 4.82 -40.66
CA SER A 711 2.18 3.34 -40.72
C SER A 711 1.84 2.49 -39.49
N THR A 712 0.98 2.95 -38.58
CA THR A 712 0.46 2.11 -37.49
C THR A 712 -0.78 1.36 -37.99
N LYS A 713 -0.89 0.04 -37.75
CA LYS A 713 -2.12 -0.69 -38.02
C LYS A 713 -3.17 -0.31 -36.97
N HIS A 714 -4.16 0.47 -37.36
CA HIS A 714 -5.28 0.88 -36.50
C HIS A 714 -6.31 -0.24 -36.38
N VAL A 715 -7.01 -0.33 -35.23
CA VAL A 715 -8.22 -1.16 -35.13
C VAL A 715 -9.27 -0.59 -36.08
N PRO A 716 -9.76 -1.36 -37.09
CA PRO A 716 -10.78 -0.87 -38.00
C PRO A 716 -12.06 -0.48 -37.26
N LEU A 717 -12.68 0.65 -37.63
CA LEU A 717 -13.87 1.18 -36.96
C LEU A 717 -15.02 0.15 -36.90
N CYS A 718 -15.14 -0.73 -37.90
CA CYS A 718 -16.11 -1.84 -37.87
C CYS A 718 -15.86 -2.83 -36.71
N LYS A 719 -14.61 -3.20 -36.41
CA LYS A 719 -14.27 -4.02 -35.22
C LYS A 719 -14.61 -3.27 -33.91
N VAL A 720 -14.40 -1.94 -33.87
CA VAL A 720 -14.77 -1.11 -32.70
C VAL A 720 -16.29 -1.05 -32.49
N ILE A 721 -17.07 -0.93 -33.58
CA ILE A 721 -18.54 -0.95 -33.52
C ILE A 721 -19.05 -2.33 -33.09
N GLN A 722 -18.48 -3.41 -33.62
CA GLN A 722 -18.80 -4.78 -33.18
C GLN A 722 -18.52 -4.97 -31.68
N PHE A 723 -17.32 -4.62 -31.23
CA PHE A 723 -16.91 -4.67 -29.82
C PHE A 723 -17.95 -4.00 -28.91
N TRP A 724 -18.30 -2.74 -29.18
CA TRP A 724 -19.28 -2.03 -28.35
C TRP A 724 -20.70 -2.59 -28.48
N SER A 725 -21.08 -3.12 -29.64
CA SER A 725 -22.38 -3.78 -29.82
C SER A 725 -22.50 -5.05 -28.97
N GLU A 726 -21.44 -5.87 -28.89
CA GLU A 726 -21.37 -7.05 -28.03
C GLU A 726 -21.36 -6.68 -26.52
N VAL A 727 -20.58 -5.66 -26.13
CA VAL A 727 -20.53 -5.19 -24.73
C VAL A 727 -21.89 -4.64 -24.27
N LEU A 728 -22.56 -3.83 -25.09
CA LEU A 728 -23.79 -3.12 -24.73
C LEU A 728 -25.06 -3.98 -24.86
N SER A 729 -25.04 -5.00 -25.72
CA SER A 729 -26.06 -6.08 -25.69
C SER A 729 -25.78 -7.13 -24.60
N GLY A 730 -24.62 -7.05 -23.96
CA GLY A 730 -24.14 -7.97 -22.94
C GLY A 730 -24.38 -7.51 -21.49
N PRO A 731 -23.69 -8.17 -20.53
CA PRO A 731 -23.93 -8.04 -19.10
C PRO A 731 -23.48 -6.71 -18.46
N LEU A 732 -22.87 -5.79 -19.22
CA LEU A 732 -22.51 -4.46 -18.72
C LEU A 732 -23.76 -3.68 -18.27
N THR A 733 -24.89 -3.90 -18.93
CA THR A 733 -26.19 -3.32 -18.56
C THR A 733 -26.64 -3.77 -17.15
N THR A 734 -26.46 -5.05 -16.83
CA THR A 734 -26.72 -5.61 -15.50
C THR A 734 -25.77 -5.01 -14.45
N ALA A 735 -24.50 -4.78 -14.79
CA ALA A 735 -23.53 -4.16 -13.89
C ALA A 735 -23.88 -2.70 -13.55
N LEU A 736 -24.38 -1.93 -14.52
CA LEU A 736 -24.88 -0.56 -14.32
C LEU A 736 -26.12 -0.53 -13.39
N GLN A 737 -26.95 -1.57 -13.41
CA GLN A 737 -28.16 -1.70 -12.59
C GLN A 737 -27.92 -2.35 -11.22
N ASN A 738 -26.68 -2.73 -10.89
CA ASN A 738 -26.37 -3.45 -9.65
C ASN A 738 -26.24 -2.54 -8.42
N GLU A 739 -27.36 -2.09 -7.87
CA GLU A 739 -27.43 -1.21 -6.68
C GLU A 739 -26.70 -1.74 -5.45
N LYS A 740 -26.53 -3.07 -5.33
CA LYS A 740 -25.81 -3.71 -4.21
C LYS A 740 -24.31 -3.43 -4.23
N HIS A 741 -23.74 -3.10 -5.39
CA HIS A 741 -22.31 -2.89 -5.57
C HIS A 741 -22.00 -1.55 -6.27
N PRO A 742 -22.08 -0.42 -5.56
CA PRO A 742 -21.85 0.90 -6.14
C PRO A 742 -20.48 1.08 -6.81
N THR A 743 -19.45 0.36 -6.37
CA THR A 743 -18.12 0.36 -7.01
C THR A 743 -18.12 -0.27 -8.41
N LEU A 744 -18.99 -1.26 -8.64
CA LEU A 744 -19.19 -1.85 -9.96
C LEU A 744 -19.95 -0.89 -10.88
N GLN A 745 -21.05 -0.30 -10.39
CA GLN A 745 -21.80 0.73 -11.13
C GLN A 745 -20.92 1.92 -11.51
N THR A 746 -20.04 2.36 -10.60
CA THR A 746 -19.05 3.42 -10.83
C THR A 746 -18.12 3.04 -12.00
N SER A 747 -17.50 1.85 -11.95
CA SER A 747 -16.61 1.39 -13.01
C SER A 747 -17.34 1.22 -14.35
N ALA A 748 -18.59 0.75 -14.33
CA ALA A 748 -19.39 0.59 -15.55
C ALA A 748 -19.78 1.95 -16.18
N CYS A 749 -20.01 2.99 -15.37
CA CYS A 749 -20.17 4.37 -15.87
C CYS A 749 -18.88 4.89 -16.52
N ASP A 750 -17.72 4.65 -15.89
CA ASP A 750 -16.42 5.02 -16.47
C ASP A 750 -16.15 4.21 -17.77
N THR A 751 -16.55 2.92 -17.85
CA THR A 751 -16.53 2.13 -19.11
C THR A 751 -17.37 2.77 -20.21
N LEU A 752 -18.62 3.22 -19.92
CA LEU A 752 -19.43 3.94 -20.92
C LEU A 752 -18.72 5.23 -21.39
N SER A 753 -18.03 5.94 -20.49
CA SER A 753 -17.25 7.13 -20.85
C SER A 753 -16.03 6.85 -21.76
N SER A 754 -15.67 5.57 -21.95
CA SER A 754 -14.57 5.12 -22.81
C SER A 754 -15.01 4.70 -24.22
N ILE A 755 -16.29 4.89 -24.60
CA ILE A 755 -16.76 4.64 -25.97
C ILE A 755 -16.18 5.70 -26.93
N LEU A 756 -15.63 5.25 -28.07
CA LEU A 756 -15.14 6.12 -29.13
C LEU A 756 -16.31 6.89 -29.80
N PRO A 757 -16.30 8.23 -29.89
CA PRO A 757 -17.46 9.00 -30.39
C PRO A 757 -17.88 8.63 -31.82
N GLN A 758 -16.91 8.34 -32.70
CA GLN A 758 -17.16 7.90 -34.07
C GLN A 758 -17.85 6.52 -34.14
N ALA A 759 -17.56 5.63 -33.17
CA ALA A 759 -18.23 4.35 -33.06
C ALA A 759 -19.63 4.52 -32.44
N PHE A 760 -19.79 5.36 -31.42
CA PHE A 760 -21.08 5.63 -30.78
C PHE A 760 -22.14 6.07 -31.79
N ARG A 761 -21.81 7.04 -32.66
CA ARG A 761 -22.69 7.54 -33.74
C ARG A 761 -23.10 6.46 -34.76
N LYS A 762 -22.43 5.32 -34.78
CA LYS A 762 -22.69 4.18 -35.68
C LYS A 762 -23.35 2.98 -34.97
N LEU A 763 -23.55 3.03 -33.65
CA LEU A 763 -24.35 2.04 -32.92
C LEU A 763 -25.84 2.19 -33.26
N PRO A 764 -26.67 1.14 -33.08
CA PRO A 764 -28.12 1.24 -33.23
C PRO A 764 -28.71 2.33 -32.31
N GLU A 765 -29.70 3.08 -32.80
CA GLU A 765 -30.32 4.19 -32.05
C GLU A 765 -30.84 3.76 -30.67
N LYS A 766 -31.47 2.58 -30.59
CA LYS A 766 -31.92 1.99 -29.31
C LYS A 766 -30.77 1.80 -28.31
N THR A 767 -29.58 1.44 -28.79
CA THR A 767 -28.37 1.27 -27.97
C THR A 767 -27.78 2.61 -27.53
N GLN A 768 -27.80 3.62 -28.41
CA GLN A 768 -27.40 4.99 -28.07
C GLN A 768 -28.32 5.57 -26.98
N MET A 769 -29.64 5.44 -27.16
CA MET A 769 -30.67 5.88 -26.20
C MET A 769 -30.56 5.13 -24.87
N LEU A 770 -30.28 3.82 -24.87
CA LEU A 770 -30.02 3.04 -23.66
C LEU A 770 -28.85 3.63 -22.86
N CYS A 771 -27.71 3.93 -23.50
CA CYS A 771 -26.57 4.52 -22.81
C CYS A 771 -26.91 5.87 -22.16
N VAL A 772 -27.60 6.75 -22.91
CA VAL A 772 -27.99 8.09 -22.44
C VAL A 772 -28.96 7.99 -21.25
N THR A 773 -30.02 7.20 -21.38
CA THR A 773 -31.05 7.04 -20.33
C THR A 773 -30.50 6.39 -19.06
N MET A 774 -29.62 5.39 -19.17
CA MET A 774 -28.95 4.79 -18.01
C MET A 774 -28.05 5.81 -17.30
N LEU A 775 -27.25 6.59 -18.02
CA LEU A 775 -26.39 7.61 -17.41
C LEU A 775 -27.21 8.72 -16.74
N LEU A 776 -28.28 9.21 -17.37
CA LEU A 776 -29.19 10.19 -16.78
C LEU A 776 -29.83 9.65 -15.48
N GLY A 777 -30.38 8.43 -15.50
CA GLY A 777 -30.96 7.79 -14.31
C GLY A 777 -29.95 7.65 -13.16
N LEU A 778 -28.73 7.20 -13.45
CA LEU A 778 -27.66 7.03 -12.46
C LEU A 778 -27.12 8.35 -11.88
N THR A 779 -27.52 9.52 -12.39
CA THR A 779 -27.20 10.81 -11.75
C THR A 779 -28.07 11.10 -10.52
N TYR A 780 -29.22 10.42 -10.39
CA TYR A 780 -30.10 10.50 -9.23
C TYR A 780 -29.78 9.43 -8.17
N SER A 781 -28.69 8.67 -8.33
CA SER A 781 -28.26 7.67 -7.34
C SER A 781 -27.92 8.30 -5.98
N GLU A 782 -28.40 7.70 -4.90
CA GLU A 782 -28.02 8.04 -3.52
C GLU A 782 -26.51 7.87 -3.26
N ASN A 783 -25.83 7.00 -4.04
CA ASN A 783 -24.40 6.80 -3.87
C ASN A 783 -23.57 7.88 -4.59
N SER A 784 -22.87 8.70 -3.80
CA SER A 784 -22.06 9.81 -4.34
C SER A 784 -20.89 9.39 -5.24
N LEU A 785 -20.45 8.12 -5.24
CA LEU A 785 -19.45 7.64 -6.22
C LEU A 785 -20.09 7.39 -7.59
N VAL A 786 -21.24 6.70 -7.60
CA VAL A 786 -22.02 6.41 -8.81
C VAL A 786 -22.48 7.72 -9.44
N LYS A 787 -23.08 8.62 -8.66
CA LYS A 787 -23.47 9.97 -9.09
C LYS A 787 -22.30 10.77 -9.69
N ALA A 788 -21.11 10.69 -9.09
CA ALA A 788 -19.93 11.39 -9.60
C ALA A 788 -19.41 10.80 -10.93
N ALA A 789 -19.53 9.50 -11.15
CA ALA A 789 -19.13 8.83 -12.39
C ALA A 789 -20.16 9.01 -13.51
N SER A 790 -21.45 8.90 -13.23
CA SER A 790 -22.53 9.13 -14.21
C SER A 790 -22.55 10.57 -14.72
N VAL A 791 -22.46 11.56 -13.82
CA VAL A 791 -22.34 13.00 -14.19
C VAL A 791 -21.06 13.28 -14.99
N ARG A 792 -19.96 12.58 -14.72
CA ARG A 792 -18.73 12.64 -15.54
C ARG A 792 -18.95 12.07 -16.94
N ALA A 793 -19.58 10.90 -17.05
CA ALA A 793 -19.81 10.23 -18.33
C ALA A 793 -20.73 11.05 -19.22
N LEU A 794 -21.80 11.67 -18.68
CA LEU A 794 -22.59 12.67 -19.39
C LEU A 794 -21.72 13.85 -19.86
N GLY A 795 -20.81 14.34 -19.01
CA GLY A 795 -19.82 15.35 -19.36
C GLY A 795 -18.83 14.95 -20.46
N VAL A 796 -18.75 13.66 -20.84
CA VAL A 796 -18.06 13.18 -22.04
C VAL A 796 -19.02 13.12 -23.23
N TYR A 797 -20.25 12.64 -23.02
CA TYR A 797 -21.28 12.47 -24.07
C TYR A 797 -21.75 13.80 -24.67
N VAL A 798 -21.76 14.90 -23.90
CA VAL A 798 -22.01 16.27 -24.44
C VAL A 798 -20.96 16.73 -25.48
N LEU A 799 -19.85 15.99 -25.64
CA LEU A 799 -18.85 16.23 -26.68
C LEU A 799 -18.97 15.25 -27.86
N PHE A 800 -19.94 14.33 -27.88
CA PHE A 800 -20.10 13.37 -28.96
C PHE A 800 -20.80 14.03 -30.17
N PRO A 801 -20.33 13.83 -31.41
CA PRO A 801 -21.02 14.32 -32.61
C PRO A 801 -22.42 13.73 -32.73
N GLY A 802 -23.43 14.55 -33.06
CA GLY A 802 -24.85 14.20 -32.98
C GLY A 802 -25.48 14.47 -31.62
N LEU A 803 -24.95 13.95 -30.51
CA LEU A 803 -25.48 14.27 -29.16
C LEU A 803 -25.25 15.73 -28.77
N SER A 804 -24.09 16.28 -29.12
CA SER A 804 -23.80 17.71 -28.95
C SER A 804 -24.77 18.60 -29.74
N GLU A 805 -25.28 18.12 -30.87
CA GLU A 805 -26.24 18.82 -31.74
C GLU A 805 -27.71 18.68 -31.24
N ASP A 806 -28.00 17.68 -30.39
CA ASP A 806 -29.31 17.44 -29.77
C ASP A 806 -29.54 18.40 -28.59
N VAL A 807 -30.40 19.40 -28.82
CA VAL A 807 -30.75 20.40 -27.81
C VAL A 807 -31.41 19.78 -26.58
N MET A 808 -32.28 18.77 -26.74
CA MET A 808 -33.00 18.17 -25.61
C MET A 808 -32.02 17.45 -24.68
N PHE A 809 -31.13 16.63 -25.26
CA PHE A 809 -30.06 15.98 -24.49
C PHE A 809 -29.12 16.99 -23.80
N MET A 810 -28.78 18.10 -24.47
CA MET A 810 -27.94 19.15 -23.90
C MET A 810 -28.64 19.91 -22.76
N MET A 811 -29.95 20.14 -22.86
CA MET A 811 -30.78 20.76 -21.81
C MET A 811 -30.94 19.84 -20.58
N ASP A 812 -31.22 18.55 -20.80
CA ASP A 812 -31.30 17.55 -19.73
C ASP A 812 -29.95 17.41 -19.00
N SER A 813 -28.87 17.30 -19.76
CA SER A 813 -27.50 17.29 -19.23
C SER A 813 -27.20 18.54 -18.41
N ALA A 814 -27.62 19.72 -18.87
CA ALA A 814 -27.46 20.97 -18.13
C ALA A 814 -28.22 20.96 -16.78
N SER A 815 -29.47 20.49 -16.78
CA SER A 815 -30.30 20.39 -15.57
C SER A 815 -29.70 19.46 -14.51
N VAL A 816 -29.24 18.28 -14.95
CA VAL A 816 -28.54 17.29 -14.14
C VAL A 816 -27.23 17.85 -13.57
N ILE A 817 -26.42 18.50 -14.40
CA ILE A 817 -25.15 19.10 -14.00
C ILE A 817 -25.36 20.22 -12.98
N LEU A 818 -26.38 21.08 -13.16
CA LEU A 818 -26.76 22.13 -12.22
C LEU A 818 -27.13 21.55 -10.85
N THR A 819 -27.96 20.50 -10.83
CA THR A 819 -28.34 19.80 -9.59
C THR A 819 -27.11 19.19 -8.90
N ALA A 820 -26.22 18.55 -9.65
CA ALA A 820 -25.01 17.94 -9.13
C ALA A 820 -23.93 18.95 -8.65
N LEU A 821 -24.03 20.23 -9.02
CA LEU A 821 -23.19 21.31 -8.47
C LEU A 821 -23.58 21.71 -7.06
N GLU A 822 -24.78 21.35 -6.59
CA GLU A 822 -25.29 21.67 -5.25
C GLU A 822 -25.19 20.46 -4.29
N ASP A 823 -24.75 19.29 -4.78
CA ASP A 823 -24.61 18.06 -4.01
C ASP A 823 -23.63 18.19 -2.81
N HIS A 824 -23.97 17.56 -1.68
CA HIS A 824 -23.15 17.62 -0.45
C HIS A 824 -21.71 17.09 -0.66
N SER A 825 -21.51 16.12 -1.55
CA SER A 825 -20.22 15.51 -1.83
C SER A 825 -19.32 16.41 -2.67
N PRO A 826 -18.14 16.83 -2.16
CA PRO A 826 -17.19 17.63 -2.95
C PRO A 826 -16.60 16.87 -4.14
N ASN A 827 -16.74 15.53 -4.19
CA ASN A 827 -16.34 14.75 -5.37
C ASN A 827 -17.39 14.86 -6.49
N VAL A 828 -18.69 14.83 -6.16
CA VAL A 828 -19.78 15.04 -7.13
C VAL A 828 -19.68 16.43 -7.73
N ARG A 829 -19.63 17.49 -6.89
CA ARG A 829 -19.49 18.88 -7.36
C ARG A 829 -18.26 19.09 -8.24
N ALA A 830 -17.14 18.41 -7.93
CA ALA A 830 -15.92 18.50 -8.75
C ALA A 830 -16.06 17.83 -10.13
N LYS A 831 -16.85 16.76 -10.26
CA LYS A 831 -17.17 16.14 -11.56
C LYS A 831 -18.22 16.96 -12.30
N ALA A 832 -19.27 17.43 -11.61
CA ALA A 832 -20.28 18.32 -12.17
C ALA A 832 -19.67 19.61 -12.76
N ALA A 833 -18.76 20.28 -12.04
CA ALA A 833 -18.07 21.47 -12.56
C ALA A 833 -17.18 21.16 -13.78
N TRP A 834 -16.59 19.97 -13.85
CA TRP A 834 -15.84 19.53 -15.03
C TRP A 834 -16.76 19.30 -16.24
N SER A 835 -17.88 18.59 -16.03
CA SER A 835 -18.90 18.35 -17.04
C SER A 835 -19.55 19.65 -17.53
N LEU A 836 -19.83 20.60 -16.64
CA LEU A 836 -20.31 21.95 -16.99
C LEU A 836 -19.33 22.66 -17.91
N GLY A 837 -18.03 22.58 -17.61
CA GLY A 837 -17.00 23.13 -18.48
C GLY A 837 -17.08 22.54 -19.89
N ASN A 838 -17.23 21.22 -20.03
CA ASN A 838 -17.32 20.56 -21.34
C ASN A 838 -18.63 20.91 -22.08
N LEU A 839 -19.76 20.96 -21.36
CA LEU A 839 -21.04 21.43 -21.88
C LEU A 839 -20.91 22.83 -22.50
N THR A 840 -20.27 23.76 -21.79
CA THR A 840 -20.08 25.13 -22.31
C THR A 840 -19.08 25.21 -23.47
N ASP A 841 -18.09 24.32 -23.55
CA ASP A 841 -17.22 24.21 -24.73
C ASP A 841 -18.04 23.75 -25.95
N ALA A 842 -18.87 22.70 -25.80
CA ALA A 842 -19.74 22.19 -26.87
C ALA A 842 -20.71 23.25 -27.40
N ILE A 843 -21.37 24.01 -26.50
CA ILE A 843 -22.27 25.11 -26.88
C ILE A 843 -21.53 26.18 -27.71
N ILE A 844 -20.28 26.52 -27.38
CA ILE A 844 -19.46 27.44 -28.18
C ILE A 844 -19.14 26.84 -29.56
N VAL A 845 -18.69 25.59 -29.62
CA VAL A 845 -18.33 24.94 -30.90
C VAL A 845 -19.55 24.84 -31.82
N ASN A 846 -20.73 24.54 -31.30
CA ASN A 846 -21.96 24.49 -32.10
C ASN A 846 -22.35 25.86 -32.65
N ARG A 847 -22.23 26.93 -31.85
CA ARG A 847 -22.46 28.31 -32.30
C ARG A 847 -21.61 28.69 -33.50
N GLU A 848 -20.38 28.19 -33.58
CA GLU A 848 -19.45 28.50 -34.67
C GLU A 848 -19.69 27.66 -35.94
N ASN A 849 -20.38 26.52 -35.86
CA ASN A 849 -20.43 25.52 -36.94
C ASN A 849 -21.83 25.14 -37.44
N VAL A 850 -22.91 25.41 -36.69
CA VAL A 850 -24.26 24.90 -36.99
C VAL A 850 -25.15 25.98 -37.62
N VAL A 851 -25.82 25.63 -38.73
CA VAL A 851 -26.74 26.52 -39.48
C VAL A 851 -28.09 26.72 -38.76
N ILE A 852 -28.45 25.78 -37.89
CA ILE A 852 -29.61 25.88 -37.00
C ILE A 852 -29.25 26.79 -35.83
N ASP A 853 -30.17 27.70 -35.51
CA ASP A 853 -30.00 28.74 -34.49
C ASP A 853 -30.15 28.15 -33.07
N PHE A 854 -29.20 27.29 -32.66
CA PHE A 854 -29.10 26.65 -31.34
C PHE A 854 -29.20 27.68 -30.18
N GLN A 855 -28.88 28.95 -30.45
CA GLN A 855 -29.01 30.06 -29.51
C GLN A 855 -30.47 30.49 -29.25
N LYS A 856 -31.43 30.18 -30.13
CA LYS A 856 -32.87 30.45 -29.92
C LYS A 856 -33.51 29.46 -28.95
N GLU A 857 -33.07 28.21 -28.94
CA GLU A 857 -33.65 27.17 -28.08
C GLU A 857 -33.04 27.14 -26.67
N LEU A 858 -31.81 27.65 -26.52
CA LEU A 858 -31.16 27.76 -25.22
C LEU A 858 -31.75 28.92 -24.39
N THR A 859 -32.84 28.60 -23.68
CA THR A 859 -33.66 29.58 -22.94
C THR A 859 -32.83 30.51 -22.05
N SER A 860 -33.17 31.81 -22.03
CA SER A 860 -32.49 32.78 -21.16
C SER A 860 -32.52 32.38 -19.68
N GLY A 861 -33.58 31.70 -19.24
CA GLY A 861 -33.69 31.15 -17.89
C GLY A 861 -32.68 30.05 -17.57
N LEU A 862 -32.33 29.18 -18.52
CA LEU A 862 -31.23 28.23 -18.31
C LEU A 862 -29.88 28.95 -18.29
N LEU A 863 -29.64 29.88 -19.21
CA LEU A 863 -28.37 30.63 -19.25
C LEU A 863 -28.12 31.42 -17.96
N PHE A 864 -29.16 32.06 -17.40
CA PHE A 864 -29.13 32.71 -16.09
C PHE A 864 -28.71 31.73 -14.98
N LYS A 865 -29.32 30.53 -14.92
CA LYS A 865 -28.97 29.49 -13.95
C LYS A 865 -27.53 29.00 -14.13
N LEU A 866 -27.08 28.75 -15.36
CA LEU A 866 -25.71 28.32 -15.66
C LEU A 866 -24.67 29.34 -15.21
N VAL A 867 -24.89 30.64 -15.45
CA VAL A 867 -24.02 31.71 -14.96
C VAL A 867 -24.03 31.76 -13.43
N LYS A 868 -25.22 31.80 -12.81
CA LYS A 868 -25.37 31.86 -11.33
C LYS A 868 -24.69 30.69 -10.61
N SER A 869 -24.91 29.45 -11.07
CA SER A 869 -24.28 28.27 -10.46
C SER A 869 -22.78 28.19 -10.76
N SER A 870 -22.30 28.73 -11.89
CA SER A 870 -20.86 28.87 -12.15
C SER A 870 -20.19 29.85 -11.18
N ILE A 871 -20.82 31.00 -10.90
CA ILE A 871 -20.35 31.97 -9.90
C ILE A 871 -20.26 31.31 -8.51
N GLN A 872 -21.28 30.54 -8.11
CA GLN A 872 -21.30 29.87 -6.82
C GLN A 872 -20.25 28.75 -6.74
N ALA A 873 -20.11 27.92 -7.77
CA ALA A 873 -19.11 26.86 -7.83
C ALA A 873 -17.66 27.40 -7.88
N ALA A 874 -17.46 28.62 -8.39
CA ALA A 874 -16.18 29.33 -8.34
C ALA A 874 -15.78 29.82 -6.92
N LYS A 875 -16.68 29.74 -5.93
CA LYS A 875 -16.38 30.03 -4.51
C LYS A 875 -15.92 28.78 -3.72
N ASP A 876 -16.13 27.57 -4.25
CA ASP A 876 -15.73 26.29 -3.61
C ASP A 876 -14.21 26.01 -3.74
N LYS A 877 -13.75 24.84 -3.30
CA LYS A 877 -12.35 24.38 -3.32
C LYS A 877 -11.80 24.29 -4.75
N ASP A 878 -10.48 24.46 -4.87
CA ASP A 878 -9.72 24.50 -6.13
C ASP A 878 -10.09 23.47 -7.21
N ARG A 879 -10.45 22.24 -6.83
CA ARG A 879 -10.85 21.18 -7.78
C ARG A 879 -12.16 21.51 -8.51
N VAL A 880 -13.12 22.13 -7.82
CA VAL A 880 -14.39 22.63 -8.36
C VAL A 880 -14.13 23.97 -9.06
N LYS A 881 -13.54 24.92 -8.32
CA LYS A 881 -13.26 26.29 -8.75
C LYS A 881 -12.55 26.36 -10.10
N SER A 882 -11.55 25.50 -10.33
CA SER A 882 -10.80 25.47 -11.60
C SER A 882 -11.71 25.27 -12.81
N ASN A 883 -12.71 24.39 -12.75
CA ASN A 883 -13.58 24.15 -13.90
C ASN A 883 -14.76 25.13 -13.93
N ALA A 884 -15.26 25.55 -12.77
CA ALA A 884 -16.31 26.57 -12.67
C ALA A 884 -15.92 27.89 -13.33
N VAL A 885 -14.71 28.43 -13.08
CA VAL A 885 -14.27 29.67 -13.74
C VAL A 885 -14.08 29.51 -15.26
N ARG A 886 -13.72 28.31 -15.74
CA ARG A 886 -13.62 28.00 -17.17
C ARG A 886 -15.00 28.07 -17.83
N ALA A 887 -16.00 27.40 -17.22
CA ALA A 887 -17.39 27.47 -17.67
C ALA A 887 -17.93 28.89 -17.64
N LEU A 888 -17.63 29.66 -16.58
CA LEU A 888 -18.07 31.06 -16.44
C LEU A 888 -17.56 31.92 -17.60
N GLY A 889 -16.28 31.86 -17.93
CA GLY A 889 -15.72 32.61 -19.07
C GLY A 889 -16.32 32.21 -20.42
N ASN A 890 -16.66 30.94 -20.61
CA ASN A 890 -17.38 30.45 -21.79
C ASN A 890 -18.82 31.01 -21.85
N LEU A 891 -19.55 30.99 -20.73
CA LEU A 891 -20.92 31.50 -20.64
C LEU A 891 -20.97 33.02 -20.89
N LEU A 892 -20.02 33.78 -20.32
CA LEU A 892 -19.89 35.22 -20.58
C LEU A 892 -19.59 35.53 -22.06
N HIS A 893 -18.86 34.64 -22.75
CA HIS A 893 -18.63 34.76 -24.19
C HIS A 893 -19.90 34.50 -25.04
N LEU A 894 -20.86 33.74 -24.51
CA LEU A 894 -22.11 33.37 -25.18
C LEU A 894 -23.25 34.39 -25.00
N LEU A 895 -23.20 35.26 -23.98
CA LEU A 895 -24.25 36.24 -23.66
C LEU A 895 -24.56 37.19 -24.84
N GLN A 896 -25.83 37.33 -25.20
CA GLN A 896 -26.30 38.23 -26.24
C GLN A 896 -26.84 39.57 -25.68
N PRO A 897 -26.84 40.67 -26.47
CA PRO A 897 -27.40 41.97 -26.05
C PRO A 897 -28.86 41.93 -25.57
N GLN A 898 -29.68 41.03 -26.13
CA GLN A 898 -31.08 40.84 -25.74
C GLN A 898 -31.21 40.20 -24.35
N GLN A 899 -30.27 39.34 -23.97
CA GLN A 899 -30.24 38.67 -22.66
C GLN A 899 -29.71 39.61 -21.58
N LEU A 900 -28.69 40.42 -21.91
CA LEU A 900 -28.15 41.46 -21.01
C LEU A 900 -29.19 42.53 -20.62
N LYS A 901 -30.22 42.73 -21.44
CA LYS A 901 -31.37 43.62 -21.14
C LYS A 901 -32.45 42.99 -20.25
N GLN A 902 -32.34 41.70 -19.90
CA GLN A 902 -33.29 41.06 -18.99
C GLN A 902 -32.93 41.35 -17.52
N PRO A 903 -33.92 41.50 -16.63
CA PRO A 903 -33.68 41.84 -15.23
C PRO A 903 -32.78 40.80 -14.54
N GLY A 904 -31.77 41.29 -13.80
CA GLY A 904 -30.82 40.47 -13.04
C GLY A 904 -29.59 39.96 -13.82
N PHE A 905 -29.55 40.06 -15.15
CA PHE A 905 -28.33 39.67 -15.91
C PHE A 905 -27.17 40.66 -15.72
N GLU A 906 -27.46 41.95 -15.52
CA GLU A 906 -26.45 42.97 -15.23
C GLU A 906 -25.72 42.70 -13.89
N GLU A 907 -26.48 42.42 -12.83
CA GLU A 907 -25.94 42.03 -11.52
C GLU A 907 -25.13 40.71 -11.60
N LEU A 908 -25.64 39.70 -12.32
CA LEU A 908 -24.90 38.45 -12.54
C LEU A 908 -23.59 38.68 -13.33
N LEU A 909 -23.58 39.59 -14.30
CA LEU A 909 -22.38 39.92 -15.07
C LEU A 909 -21.33 40.58 -14.17
N GLU A 910 -21.71 41.55 -13.35
CA GLU A 910 -20.80 42.18 -12.40
C GLU A 910 -20.25 41.16 -11.39
N GLN A 911 -21.13 40.36 -10.75
CA GLN A 911 -20.70 39.28 -9.84
C GLN A 911 -19.77 38.27 -10.52
N ALA A 912 -20.02 37.91 -11.78
CA ALA A 912 -19.17 37.01 -12.55
C ALA A 912 -17.77 37.59 -12.80
N MET A 913 -17.69 38.86 -13.19
CA MET A 913 -16.42 39.52 -13.46
C MET A 913 -15.61 39.70 -12.17
N CYS A 914 -16.23 40.14 -11.07
CA CYS A 914 -15.58 40.23 -9.77
C CYS A 914 -15.00 38.88 -9.33
N VAL A 915 -15.77 37.79 -9.38
CA VAL A 915 -15.28 36.44 -9.01
C VAL A 915 -14.11 35.96 -9.89
N LEU A 916 -14.09 36.31 -11.18
CA LEU A 916 -12.95 36.01 -12.05
C LEU A 916 -11.71 36.84 -11.66
N VAL A 917 -11.87 38.14 -11.39
CA VAL A 917 -10.80 39.06 -10.96
C VAL A 917 -10.20 38.61 -9.63
N ASP A 918 -11.04 38.38 -8.61
CA ASP A 918 -10.66 37.83 -7.30
C ASP A 918 -9.87 36.53 -7.47
N THR A 919 -10.36 35.62 -8.32
CA THR A 919 -9.69 34.33 -8.55
C THR A 919 -8.32 34.51 -9.20
N VAL A 920 -8.13 35.48 -10.10
CA VAL A 920 -6.82 35.81 -10.70
C VAL A 920 -5.83 36.35 -9.65
N GLN A 921 -6.31 37.20 -8.75
CA GLN A 921 -5.49 37.84 -7.71
C GLN A 921 -5.16 36.91 -6.52
N SER A 922 -6.09 36.02 -6.15
CA SER A 922 -6.00 35.11 -5.00
C SER A 922 -4.78 34.18 -4.96
N ASP A 923 -4.53 33.59 -3.78
CA ASP A 923 -3.55 32.52 -3.56
C ASP A 923 -4.01 31.12 -4.02
N ALA A 924 -5.08 31.03 -4.80
CA ALA A 924 -5.52 29.77 -5.40
C ALA A 924 -4.42 29.12 -6.26
N THR A 925 -4.50 27.80 -6.46
CA THR A 925 -3.44 27.08 -7.18
C THR A 925 -3.25 27.58 -8.60
N MET A 926 -2.04 27.38 -9.12
CA MET A 926 -1.61 27.89 -10.42
C MET A 926 -2.51 27.49 -11.60
N LYS A 927 -3.19 26.33 -11.52
CA LYS A 927 -4.19 25.88 -12.50
C LYS A 927 -5.46 26.73 -12.44
N VAL A 928 -6.04 26.92 -11.25
CA VAL A 928 -7.22 27.78 -11.04
C VAL A 928 -6.99 29.19 -11.59
N ARG A 929 -5.88 29.82 -11.17
CA ARG A 929 -5.50 31.17 -11.60
C ARG A 929 -5.21 31.27 -13.12
N TRP A 930 -4.78 30.18 -13.77
CA TRP A 930 -4.62 30.14 -15.22
C TRP A 930 -5.97 30.03 -15.93
N ASN A 931 -6.87 29.16 -15.46
CA ASN A 931 -8.24 29.06 -15.97
C ASN A 931 -9.01 30.39 -15.82
N ALA A 932 -8.85 31.11 -14.71
CA ALA A 932 -9.49 32.41 -14.50
C ALA A 932 -8.94 33.51 -15.44
N CYS A 933 -7.63 33.52 -15.73
CA CYS A 933 -7.06 34.42 -16.74
C CYS A 933 -7.65 34.12 -18.13
N TYR A 934 -7.70 32.84 -18.51
CA TYR A 934 -8.28 32.39 -19.78
C TYR A 934 -9.78 32.73 -19.88
N ALA A 935 -10.51 32.61 -18.77
CA ALA A 935 -11.93 32.95 -18.69
C ALA A 935 -12.19 34.44 -18.95
N LEU A 936 -11.41 35.35 -18.33
CA LEU A 936 -11.47 36.79 -18.65
C LEU A 936 -11.12 37.05 -20.13
N GLY A 937 -10.06 36.41 -20.64
CA GLY A 937 -9.67 36.50 -22.04
C GLY A 937 -10.72 35.99 -23.02
N ASN A 938 -11.58 35.04 -22.62
CA ASN A 938 -12.69 34.55 -23.43
C ASN A 938 -13.91 35.48 -23.33
N ALA A 939 -14.24 35.96 -22.13
CA ALA A 939 -15.31 36.93 -21.91
C ALA A 939 -15.09 38.22 -22.73
N PHE A 940 -13.85 38.74 -22.75
CA PHE A 940 -13.49 39.95 -23.50
C PHE A 940 -13.65 39.85 -25.03
N LYS A 941 -13.84 38.64 -25.59
CA LYS A 941 -14.18 38.49 -27.02
C LYS A 941 -15.65 38.80 -27.32
N ASN A 942 -16.50 39.00 -26.31
CA ASN A 942 -17.90 39.31 -26.50
C ASN A 942 -18.10 40.84 -26.64
N PRO A 943 -18.48 41.35 -27.84
CA PRO A 943 -18.67 42.78 -28.07
C PRO A 943 -19.91 43.36 -27.38
N ALA A 944 -20.79 42.52 -26.82
CA ALA A 944 -21.96 42.96 -26.07
C ALA A 944 -21.63 43.41 -24.63
N LEU A 945 -20.42 43.12 -24.14
CA LEU A 945 -20.01 43.51 -22.79
C LEU A 945 -19.54 44.98 -22.74
N PRO A 946 -19.87 45.73 -21.67
CA PRO A 946 -19.49 47.14 -21.46
C PRO A 946 -18.02 47.32 -21.10
N LEU A 947 -17.11 46.83 -21.96
CA LEU A 947 -15.66 46.91 -21.76
C LEU A 947 -15.20 48.37 -21.78
N GLY A 948 -14.51 48.79 -20.73
CA GLY A 948 -13.98 50.14 -20.58
C GLY A 948 -14.99 51.16 -20.00
N THR A 949 -16.28 50.82 -19.92
CA THR A 949 -17.31 51.67 -19.27
C THR A 949 -17.82 51.11 -17.95
N ALA A 950 -17.81 49.79 -17.76
CA ALA A 950 -18.21 49.17 -16.49
C ALA A 950 -17.13 49.21 -15.40
N SER A 951 -17.59 49.35 -14.14
CA SER A 951 -16.84 49.33 -12.88
C SER A 951 -15.65 48.33 -12.88
N TRP A 952 -15.95 47.05 -13.10
CA TRP A 952 -15.01 45.94 -13.06
C TRP A 952 -13.96 45.94 -14.19
N SER A 953 -14.10 46.77 -15.23
CA SER A 953 -13.18 46.76 -16.39
C SER A 953 -11.76 47.13 -15.99
N ALA A 954 -11.59 48.21 -15.21
CA ALA A 954 -10.28 48.69 -14.77
C ALA A 954 -9.59 47.68 -13.85
N GLU A 955 -10.35 47.07 -12.94
CA GLU A 955 -9.85 46.04 -12.02
C GLU A 955 -9.41 44.78 -12.77
N ALA A 956 -10.18 44.34 -13.77
CA ALA A 956 -9.83 43.19 -14.59
C ALA A 956 -8.54 43.44 -15.41
N TYR A 957 -8.38 44.61 -16.02
CA TYR A 957 -7.13 44.97 -16.71
C TYR A 957 -5.94 45.09 -15.74
N SER A 958 -6.15 45.63 -14.54
CA SER A 958 -5.13 45.73 -13.49
C SER A 958 -4.68 44.35 -12.97
N ALA A 959 -5.63 43.49 -12.59
CA ALA A 959 -5.39 42.12 -12.14
C ALA A 959 -4.63 41.31 -13.21
N LEU A 960 -5.03 41.46 -14.47
CA LEU A 960 -4.34 40.81 -15.57
C LEU A 960 -2.91 41.35 -15.72
N SER A 961 -2.71 42.66 -15.75
CA SER A 961 -1.39 43.29 -15.91
C SER A 961 -0.43 42.91 -14.78
N CYS A 962 -0.88 42.95 -13.53
CA CYS A 962 -0.12 42.53 -12.35
C CYS A 962 0.43 41.09 -12.47
N VAL A 963 -0.39 40.15 -12.97
CA VAL A 963 0.02 38.75 -13.15
C VAL A 963 1.05 38.56 -14.28
N VAL A 964 1.11 39.44 -15.30
CA VAL A 964 2.16 39.37 -16.34
C VAL A 964 3.53 39.67 -15.72
N VAL A 965 3.60 40.73 -14.93
CA VAL A 965 4.81 41.23 -14.27
C VAL A 965 5.27 40.25 -13.19
N SER A 966 4.41 39.97 -12.21
CA SER A 966 4.76 39.21 -11.00
C SER A 966 4.97 37.70 -11.20
N CYS A 967 4.31 37.09 -12.19
CA CYS A 967 4.25 35.63 -12.23
C CYS A 967 5.49 34.97 -12.85
N LYS A 968 6.22 34.19 -12.05
CA LYS A 968 7.40 33.40 -12.46
C LYS A 968 7.09 32.26 -13.46
N ASN A 969 5.81 31.92 -13.71
CA ASN A 969 5.43 30.71 -14.44
C ASN A 969 5.11 31.00 -15.93
N PHE A 970 5.92 30.42 -16.83
CA PHE A 970 5.96 30.75 -18.26
C PHE A 970 4.64 30.51 -19.01
N LYS A 971 3.84 29.50 -18.62
CA LYS A 971 2.61 29.13 -19.33
C LYS A 971 1.58 30.27 -19.30
N LYS A 972 1.43 30.95 -18.15
CA LYS A 972 0.56 32.13 -17.99
C LYS A 972 1.01 33.32 -18.85
N ARG A 973 2.32 33.58 -18.96
CA ARG A 973 2.85 34.68 -19.80
C ARG A 973 2.61 34.46 -21.30
N ARG A 974 2.55 33.19 -21.77
CA ARG A 974 2.45 32.88 -23.20
C ARG A 974 1.02 32.90 -23.74
N THR A 975 0.02 32.45 -22.97
CA THR A 975 -1.40 32.62 -23.32
C THR A 975 -1.74 34.12 -23.43
N LYS A 976 -1.24 34.90 -22.46
CA LYS A 976 -1.47 36.34 -22.37
C LYS A 976 -1.00 37.16 -23.57
N ARG A 977 0.19 36.89 -24.11
CA ARG A 977 0.69 37.58 -25.33
C ARG A 977 -0.16 37.34 -26.58
N ARG A 978 -1.04 36.32 -26.58
CA ARG A 978 -2.07 36.12 -27.62
C ARG A 978 -3.33 36.94 -27.32
N GLU A 979 -3.72 37.06 -26.06
CA GLU A 979 -4.90 37.82 -25.61
C GLU A 979 -4.65 39.34 -25.62
N GLU A 980 -3.46 39.82 -25.26
CA GLU A 980 -3.02 41.21 -25.46
C GLU A 980 -3.14 41.63 -26.93
N LYS A 981 -2.80 40.74 -27.87
CA LYS A 981 -3.00 40.98 -29.32
C LYS A 981 -4.47 41.04 -29.76
N ILE A 982 -5.41 40.62 -28.92
CA ILE A 982 -6.85 40.78 -29.15
C ILE A 982 -7.29 42.10 -28.52
N VAL A 983 -6.94 42.37 -27.27
CA VAL A 983 -7.29 43.61 -26.55
C VAL A 983 -6.73 44.86 -27.27
N PHE A 984 -5.48 44.83 -27.73
CA PHE A 984 -4.87 45.89 -28.56
C PHE A 984 -5.29 45.86 -30.06
N ARG A 985 -6.30 45.07 -30.42
CA ARG A 985 -6.95 45.09 -31.74
C ARG A 985 -8.44 45.47 -31.68
N THR A 986 -9.02 45.52 -30.48
CA THR A 986 -10.43 45.84 -30.24
C THR A 986 -10.64 47.21 -29.57
N GLY A 987 -9.56 47.86 -29.13
CA GLY A 987 -9.47 49.31 -28.96
C GLY A 987 -8.62 49.92 -30.07
#